data_AF-A0A957Q789-F1
#
_entry.id   AF-A0A957Q789-F1
#
_cell.length_a   1.000
_cell.length_b   1.000
_cell.length_c   1.000
_cell.angle_alpha   90.00
_cell.angle_beta   90.00
_cell.angle_gamma   90.00
#
_symmetry.space_group_name_H-M   'P 1'
#
loop_
_entity.id
_entity.type
_entity.pdbx_description
1 polymer ?
#
loop_
_entity_poly.entity_id
_entity_poly.type
_entity_poly.pdbx_seq_one_letter_code
_entity_poly.pdbx_strand_id
1 'polypeptide(L)'
;MICHRANSPITRSTLCFGKTYNAQITLVYPDPLPLRPALMTFAVTWAPPLVDGVIELALHQATTSGGDARFNAADGSRTRSFTGNVDAQHGLLRVVGVTPTAGEQSNLSFKLTVDGEEQPLIPLRVQADSQVTGEAGFAVLKQELATAAAASRPAGGTERQIWDRYNALFTDATALAGALAATEVEAALIPLVNGREEERPFDREEIAEHLRTDPANRSGVASAKAQNKVTVFDAFQGKWRGRWRQKNACGLYTAICQDHDWRQTTALAAGSSFYAQPVLLGEDSRPYADPSPGDCFTLAPGRDVDVPAVNLINISTGVIVGAVGVLATAGDDGVRALRPHVGFYVDENKLLWVAEEGRAADHPNRVTYSVFYEIREAGDEGLELYTIQGFELTWDREAGTVASPITTKGGQYRLILTPEEEALRQDFNNHQLRAGHLADLRYRRRLEGLTADEVQDFLDNAEDPALQDYLNRLKEFVEQQAALAAAPVGDRPSITFVMGQEPQNVANQFYNSATGYFTLNPAGALEGALRSLREVRDHLDNHLPAVQNAAGDQLPWGEINIVVHANAYGGLSIPVLPGDEVAHPVSLQRAVNDGDFQPLSDRVVDSRTVIQMRGCALGNTPEMLRLLSTSFGGTNTRQRPAVRAPKHLQGYAQTTSNHAVVAAEQFYAQYWYVGYPEGHRPPIATLVTKFENKYPGVNVDWNAALHNNLPGYTLERRHFPYIYSFSFTFGDGNVPNLPNDAARLAWLRQESNIDNDLPNSYDEVVDDFEWSFTVNIVNLAGGAKRLEMVATGRQELDRIS
;
A
#
# COMPACT_ATOMS: atom_id res chain seq x y z
N MET A 1 -14.12 -28.82 17.11
CA MET A 1 -15.14 -29.68 16.47
C MET A 1 -14.88 -31.11 16.86
N ILE A 2 -15.91 -31.89 17.19
CA ILE A 2 -15.79 -33.31 17.53
C ILE A 2 -16.36 -34.14 16.38
N CYS A 3 -15.66 -35.20 15.97
CA CYS A 3 -16.09 -36.12 14.92
C CYS A 3 -16.50 -37.47 15.52
N HIS A 4 -17.68 -37.97 15.19
CA HIS A 4 -18.14 -39.31 15.61
C HIS A 4 -18.25 -40.24 14.39
N ARG A 5 -17.46 -41.32 14.36
CA ARG A 5 -17.47 -42.40 13.35
C ARG A 5 -17.33 -43.79 14.03
N ALA A 6 -17.82 -44.86 13.42
CA ALA A 6 -17.88 -46.20 14.02
C ALA A 6 -16.54 -46.99 13.98
N ASN A 7 -16.21 -47.71 15.08
CA ASN A 7 -15.44 -48.99 15.22
C ASN A 7 -14.67 -49.21 16.57
N SER A 8 -14.98 -48.54 17.69
CA SER A 8 -14.34 -48.82 19.00
C SER A 8 -15.33 -48.82 20.19
N PRO A 9 -15.00 -49.46 21.34
CA PRO A 9 -15.89 -49.56 22.50
C PRO A 9 -16.10 -48.20 23.19
N ILE A 10 -17.33 -47.99 23.68
CA ILE A 10 -17.77 -46.75 24.30
C ILE A 10 -17.22 -46.61 25.73
N THR A 11 -16.08 -45.96 25.84
CA THR A 11 -15.75 -45.13 27.00
C THR A 11 -15.63 -43.70 26.49
N ARG A 12 -16.72 -42.91 26.56
CA ARG A 12 -16.85 -41.53 26.03
C ARG A 12 -16.78 -41.33 24.51
N SER A 13 -16.95 -42.37 23.69
CA SER A 13 -17.00 -42.23 22.23
C SER A 13 -17.77 -43.39 21.59
N THR A 14 -18.62 -43.08 20.62
CA THR A 14 -19.37 -43.98 19.71
C THR A 14 -20.84 -44.23 20.09
N LEU A 15 -21.74 -44.16 19.10
CA LEU A 15 -23.13 -44.64 19.15
C LEU A 15 -23.18 -45.89 18.27
N CYS A 16 -23.45 -47.06 18.85
CA CYS A 16 -23.84 -48.26 18.12
C CYS A 16 -25.34 -48.47 18.28
N PHE A 17 -26.05 -48.60 17.16
CA PHE A 17 -27.47 -48.91 17.15
C PHE A 17 -27.69 -50.41 17.14
N GLY A 18 -28.59 -50.89 18.00
CA GLY A 18 -29.01 -52.28 18.01
C GLY A 18 -29.67 -52.69 16.69
N LYS A 19 -29.41 -53.94 16.29
CA LYS A 19 -30.01 -54.86 15.30
C LYS A 19 -31.17 -54.48 14.35
N THR A 20 -31.84 -53.34 14.45
CA THR A 20 -33.05 -53.05 13.67
C THR A 20 -32.80 -52.15 12.46
N TYR A 21 -31.76 -51.30 12.48
CA TYR A 21 -31.52 -50.31 11.41
C TYR A 21 -30.08 -50.35 10.91
N ASN A 22 -29.90 -50.65 9.62
CA ASN A 22 -28.59 -50.57 8.97
C ASN A 22 -28.31 -49.13 8.53
N ALA A 23 -28.16 -48.18 9.47
CA ALA A 23 -27.84 -46.78 9.15
C ALA A 23 -26.48 -46.36 9.73
N GLN A 24 -25.66 -45.71 8.91
CA GLN A 24 -24.45 -45.02 9.34
C GLN A 24 -24.75 -43.52 9.51
N ILE A 25 -24.61 -43.01 10.73
CA ILE A 25 -24.86 -41.60 11.06
C ILE A 25 -23.54 -40.92 11.44
N THR A 26 -23.26 -39.76 10.83
CA THR A 26 -22.12 -38.90 11.17
C THR A 26 -22.64 -37.54 11.61
N LEU A 27 -22.15 -37.06 12.76
CA LEU A 27 -22.49 -35.76 13.29
C LEU A 27 -21.22 -34.98 13.63
N VAL A 28 -21.17 -33.72 13.19
CA VAL A 28 -20.06 -32.79 13.41
C VAL A 28 -20.62 -31.47 13.91
N TYR A 29 -20.12 -30.97 15.04
CA TYR A 29 -20.58 -29.71 15.63
C TYR A 29 -19.44 -29.00 16.38
N PRO A 30 -19.55 -27.68 16.62
CA PRO A 30 -18.65 -26.95 17.50
C PRO A 30 -18.93 -27.33 18.96
N ASP A 31 -17.88 -27.67 19.71
CA ASP A 31 -17.96 -27.87 21.16
C ASP A 31 -16.86 -27.04 21.84
N PRO A 32 -17.22 -26.06 22.68
CA PRO A 32 -18.59 -25.63 23.00
C PRO A 32 -19.28 -24.91 21.83
N LEU A 33 -20.61 -24.94 21.82
CA LEU A 33 -21.44 -24.12 20.93
C LEU A 33 -21.31 -22.65 21.30
N PRO A 34 -21.02 -21.76 20.34
CA PRO A 34 -20.94 -20.33 20.62
C PRO A 34 -22.35 -19.68 20.71
N LEU A 35 -22.43 -18.46 21.23
CA LEU A 35 -23.69 -17.70 21.27
C LEU A 35 -24.05 -17.10 19.91
N ARG A 36 -23.07 -16.97 19.01
CA ARG A 36 -23.30 -16.64 17.61
C ARG A 36 -23.72 -17.87 16.78
N PRO A 37 -24.26 -17.67 15.57
CA PRO A 37 -24.51 -18.75 14.64
C PRO A 37 -23.27 -19.60 14.36
N ALA A 38 -23.46 -20.91 14.31
CA ALA A 38 -22.47 -21.88 13.92
C ALA A 38 -23.08 -22.97 13.04
N LEU A 39 -22.25 -23.60 12.21
CA LEU A 39 -22.66 -24.72 11.38
C LEU A 39 -22.45 -26.06 12.09
N MET A 40 -23.41 -26.94 11.89
CA MET A 40 -23.44 -28.33 12.31
C MET A 40 -23.65 -29.18 11.06
N THR A 41 -22.84 -30.22 10.87
CA THR A 41 -22.99 -31.13 9.73
C THR A 41 -23.57 -32.45 10.21
N PHE A 42 -24.57 -32.93 9.48
CA PHE A 42 -25.25 -34.19 9.73
C PHE A 42 -25.25 -35.02 8.45
N ALA A 43 -24.99 -36.33 8.55
CA ALA A 43 -25.05 -37.24 7.41
C ALA A 43 -25.55 -38.61 7.86
N VAL A 44 -26.28 -39.28 6.97
CA VAL A 44 -26.97 -40.54 7.16
C VAL A 44 -26.86 -41.37 5.88
N THR A 45 -26.42 -42.61 6.03
CA THR A 45 -26.39 -43.59 4.93
C THR A 45 -27.04 -44.89 5.39
N TRP A 46 -28.17 -45.24 4.78
CA TRP A 46 -28.88 -46.49 5.01
C TRP A 46 -28.33 -47.62 4.11
N ALA A 47 -28.32 -48.85 4.62
CA ALA A 47 -27.80 -50.04 3.93
C ALA A 47 -28.74 -51.27 4.11
N PRO A 48 -29.70 -51.55 3.22
CA PRO A 48 -29.88 -50.92 1.92
C PRO A 48 -30.43 -49.49 2.05
N PRO A 49 -30.28 -48.65 1.01
CA PRO A 49 -30.88 -47.32 0.97
C PRO A 49 -32.38 -47.38 1.29
N LEU A 50 -32.82 -46.60 2.28
CA LEU A 50 -34.22 -46.43 2.67
C LEU A 50 -34.65 -45.01 2.32
N VAL A 51 -35.82 -44.86 1.68
CA VAL A 51 -36.34 -43.55 1.21
C VAL A 51 -37.21 -42.90 2.28
N ASP A 52 -37.80 -43.71 3.16
CA ASP A 52 -38.80 -43.35 4.16
C ASP A 52 -38.27 -43.36 5.61
N GLY A 53 -37.01 -43.74 5.83
CA GLY A 53 -36.41 -43.71 7.17
C GLY A 53 -36.39 -42.29 7.74
N VAL A 54 -37.00 -42.06 8.90
CA VAL A 54 -37.16 -40.75 9.54
C VAL A 54 -36.08 -40.56 10.59
N ILE A 55 -35.43 -39.39 10.59
CA ILE A 55 -34.49 -39.02 11.63
C ILE A 55 -34.87 -37.67 12.22
N GLU A 56 -34.97 -37.60 13.55
CA GLU A 56 -35.24 -36.37 14.28
C GLU A 56 -34.08 -36.01 15.20
N LEU A 57 -33.66 -34.75 15.13
CA LEU A 57 -32.66 -34.12 15.96
C LEU A 57 -33.36 -33.16 16.91
N ALA A 58 -33.11 -33.25 18.20
CA ALA A 58 -33.71 -32.39 19.20
C ALA A 58 -32.68 -31.86 20.22
N LEU A 59 -32.65 -30.55 20.44
CA LEU A 59 -31.83 -29.90 21.47
C LEU A 59 -32.62 -29.89 22.78
N HIS A 60 -32.12 -30.62 23.78
CA HIS A 60 -32.76 -30.82 25.07
C HIS A 60 -31.96 -30.17 26.20
N GLN A 61 -32.61 -29.27 26.95
CA GLN A 61 -32.02 -28.66 28.14
C GLN A 61 -32.17 -29.58 29.34
N ALA A 62 -31.09 -29.77 30.10
CA ALA A 62 -31.15 -30.55 31.34
C ALA A 62 -31.92 -29.80 32.46
N THR A 63 -31.89 -28.47 32.45
CA THR A 63 -32.59 -27.60 33.41
C THR A 63 -33.13 -26.35 32.71
N THR A 64 -34.16 -25.72 33.26
CA THR A 64 -34.76 -24.49 32.72
C THR A 64 -33.84 -23.26 32.80
N SER A 65 -32.81 -23.31 33.66
CA SER A 65 -31.73 -22.31 33.77
C SER A 65 -30.43 -22.75 33.11
N GLY A 66 -30.45 -23.86 32.37
CA GLY A 66 -29.28 -24.41 31.69
C GLY A 66 -28.96 -23.68 30.39
N GLY A 67 -27.85 -24.07 29.75
CA GLY A 67 -27.51 -23.56 28.43
C GLY A 67 -28.63 -23.83 27.44
N ASP A 68 -28.83 -22.92 26.50
CA ASP A 68 -29.86 -23.03 25.47
C ASP A 68 -29.23 -22.91 24.09
N ALA A 69 -29.74 -23.69 23.13
CA ALA A 69 -29.39 -23.55 21.74
C ALA A 69 -30.60 -23.87 20.86
N ARG A 70 -30.65 -23.26 19.68
CA ARG A 70 -31.76 -23.37 18.73
C ARG A 70 -31.22 -23.60 17.32
N PHE A 71 -32.01 -24.25 16.48
CA PHE A 71 -31.71 -24.35 15.06
C PHE A 71 -32.12 -23.07 14.33
N ASN A 72 -31.33 -22.67 13.34
CA ASN A 72 -31.51 -21.54 12.43
C ASN A 72 -31.47 -20.12 12.99
N ALA A 73 -31.98 -19.88 14.19
CA ALA A 73 -32.06 -18.53 14.76
C ALA A 73 -32.18 -18.63 16.29
N ALA A 74 -31.87 -17.54 17.00
CA ALA A 74 -31.95 -17.51 18.46
C ALA A 74 -33.37 -17.78 19.00
N ASP A 75 -34.40 -17.52 18.21
CA ASP A 75 -35.82 -17.79 18.46
C ASP A 75 -36.35 -19.03 17.70
N GLY A 76 -35.48 -19.78 17.05
CA GLY A 76 -35.84 -20.91 16.19
C GLY A 76 -36.24 -22.19 16.93
N SER A 77 -36.56 -23.23 16.14
CA SER A 77 -36.97 -24.54 16.68
C SER A 77 -35.82 -25.24 17.42
N ARG A 78 -36.16 -26.07 18.41
CA ARG A 78 -35.24 -27.04 19.03
C ARG A 78 -35.18 -28.37 18.30
N THR A 79 -36.03 -28.59 17.31
CA THR A 79 -36.14 -29.86 16.59
C THR A 79 -35.92 -29.69 15.09
N ARG A 80 -35.34 -30.70 14.45
CA ARG A 80 -35.18 -30.85 13.01
C ARG A 80 -35.42 -32.29 12.60
N SER A 81 -36.14 -32.51 11.49
CA SER A 81 -36.44 -33.85 10.99
C SER A 81 -35.97 -34.00 9.54
N PHE A 82 -35.51 -35.20 9.21
CA PHE A 82 -35.00 -35.61 7.91
C PHE A 82 -35.64 -36.94 7.50
N THR A 83 -35.68 -37.21 6.20
CA THR A 83 -36.16 -38.49 5.66
C THR A 83 -35.16 -39.06 4.65
N GLY A 84 -34.90 -40.36 4.72
CA GLY A 84 -34.03 -41.11 3.82
C GLY A 84 -32.54 -40.89 4.04
N ASN A 85 -31.74 -41.11 2.99
CA ASN A 85 -30.31 -40.79 2.98
C ASN A 85 -30.10 -39.26 3.04
N VAL A 86 -29.15 -38.82 3.84
CA VAL A 86 -28.76 -37.42 3.97
C VAL A 86 -27.25 -37.35 3.80
N ASP A 87 -26.72 -36.75 2.75
CA ASP A 87 -25.27 -36.54 2.70
C ASP A 87 -24.85 -35.33 3.55
N ALA A 88 -23.54 -35.13 3.72
CA ALA A 88 -23.01 -34.05 4.54
C ALA A 88 -23.32 -32.64 4.00
N GLN A 89 -23.58 -32.50 2.71
CA GLN A 89 -24.03 -31.22 2.13
C GLN A 89 -25.51 -31.00 2.47
N HIS A 90 -26.30 -32.08 2.45
CA HIS A 90 -27.73 -32.07 2.70
C HIS A 90 -28.15 -31.99 4.17
N GLY A 91 -27.28 -32.39 5.10
CA GLY A 91 -27.50 -32.22 6.53
C GLY A 91 -26.73 -31.05 7.14
N LEU A 92 -26.44 -30.01 6.38
CA LEU A 92 -25.84 -28.79 6.92
C LEU A 92 -26.91 -27.96 7.66
N LEU A 93 -26.72 -27.79 8.97
CA LEU A 93 -27.65 -27.16 9.89
C LEU A 93 -27.01 -25.94 10.55
N ARG A 94 -27.75 -24.83 10.66
CA ARG A 94 -27.39 -23.76 11.58
C ARG A 94 -27.86 -24.07 12.99
N VAL A 95 -26.97 -23.88 13.94
CA VAL A 95 -27.25 -23.90 15.38
C VAL A 95 -26.77 -22.58 16.00
N VAL A 96 -27.55 -22.03 16.93
CA VAL A 96 -27.25 -20.77 17.62
C VAL A 96 -27.36 -21.00 19.12
N GLY A 97 -26.31 -20.72 19.88
CA GLY A 97 -26.39 -20.66 21.33
C GLY A 97 -27.20 -19.44 21.77
N VAL A 98 -28.12 -19.63 22.72
CA VAL A 98 -29.01 -18.58 23.22
C VAL A 98 -28.63 -18.17 24.64
N THR A 99 -28.21 -19.13 25.47
CA THR A 99 -27.79 -18.87 26.85
C THR A 99 -26.59 -19.73 27.16
N PRO A 100 -25.51 -19.17 27.73
CA PRO A 100 -24.32 -19.95 28.04
C PRO A 100 -24.60 -20.95 29.16
N THR A 101 -23.92 -22.10 29.08
CA THR A 101 -23.86 -23.10 30.13
C THR A 101 -23.17 -22.50 31.36
N ALA A 102 -23.77 -22.68 32.54
CA ALA A 102 -23.18 -22.27 33.81
C ALA A 102 -22.10 -23.28 34.25
N GLY A 103 -20.87 -22.80 34.43
CA GLY A 103 -19.72 -23.63 34.83
C GLY A 103 -19.27 -24.60 33.73
N GLU A 104 -18.52 -25.63 34.11
CA GLU A 104 -17.88 -26.55 33.16
C GLU A 104 -18.77 -27.75 32.75
N GLN A 105 -19.87 -28.00 33.45
CA GLN A 105 -20.73 -29.16 33.23
C GLN A 105 -21.71 -28.96 32.08
N SER A 106 -21.81 -29.95 31.19
CA SER A 106 -22.78 -29.97 30.09
C SER A 106 -24.22 -30.03 30.62
N ASN A 107 -25.00 -28.98 30.35
CA ASN A 107 -26.41 -28.86 30.75
C ASN A 107 -27.36 -28.68 29.54
N LEU A 108 -26.82 -28.80 28.33
CA LEU A 108 -27.54 -28.99 27.08
C LEU A 108 -27.20 -30.39 26.57
N SER A 109 -28.12 -31.01 25.85
CA SER A 109 -27.88 -32.30 25.21
C SER A 109 -28.54 -32.36 23.85
N PHE A 110 -27.94 -33.10 22.94
CA PHE A 110 -28.50 -33.42 21.65
C PHE A 110 -29.13 -34.80 21.70
N LYS A 111 -30.42 -34.86 21.40
CA LYS A 111 -31.22 -36.08 21.31
C LYS A 111 -31.40 -36.43 19.85
N LEU A 112 -31.05 -37.65 19.49
CA LEU A 112 -31.22 -38.22 18.16
C LEU A 112 -32.32 -39.28 18.24
N THR A 113 -33.28 -39.26 17.31
CA THR A 113 -34.32 -40.28 17.16
C THR A 113 -34.25 -40.83 15.74
N VAL A 114 -34.24 -42.16 15.59
CA VAL A 114 -34.16 -42.85 14.28
C VAL A 114 -35.37 -43.78 14.18
N ASP A 115 -36.26 -43.53 13.21
CA ASP A 115 -37.53 -44.24 13.03
C ASP A 115 -38.35 -44.37 14.33
N GLY A 116 -38.38 -43.30 15.12
CA GLY A 116 -39.08 -43.25 16.42
C GLY A 116 -38.32 -43.87 17.60
N GLU A 117 -37.14 -44.46 17.39
CA GLU A 117 -36.28 -44.98 18.47
C GLU A 117 -35.27 -43.93 18.96
N GLU A 118 -35.37 -43.59 20.25
CA GLU A 118 -34.49 -42.61 20.90
C GLU A 118 -33.09 -43.16 21.14
N GLN A 119 -32.10 -42.31 20.87
CA GLN A 119 -30.69 -42.63 21.06
C GLN A 119 -30.11 -41.95 22.30
N PRO A 120 -28.99 -42.46 22.86
CA PRO A 120 -28.32 -41.83 23.98
C PRO A 120 -28.03 -40.34 23.73
N LEU A 121 -28.31 -39.53 24.75
CA LEU A 121 -28.10 -38.09 24.73
C LEU A 121 -26.61 -37.77 24.56
N ILE A 122 -26.29 -36.91 23.60
CA ILE A 122 -24.94 -36.39 23.40
C ILE A 122 -24.82 -35.09 24.21
N PRO A 123 -23.93 -35.00 25.21
CA PRO A 123 -23.79 -33.79 26.02
C PRO A 123 -23.22 -32.63 25.19
N LEU A 124 -23.76 -31.43 25.42
CA LEU A 124 -23.35 -30.18 24.78
C LEU A 124 -23.10 -29.10 25.84
N ARG A 125 -22.21 -28.16 25.50
CA ARG A 125 -22.03 -26.92 26.25
C ARG A 125 -22.25 -25.74 25.32
N VAL A 126 -22.81 -24.67 25.86
CA VAL A 126 -22.88 -23.37 25.20
C VAL A 126 -21.93 -22.45 25.93
N GLN A 127 -21.07 -21.73 25.22
CA GLN A 127 -20.14 -20.77 25.84
C GLN A 127 -20.35 -19.38 25.23
N ALA A 128 -20.15 -18.35 26.05
CA ALA A 128 -20.04 -16.99 25.57
C ALA A 128 -18.95 -16.88 24.50
N ASP A 129 -19.17 -16.01 23.52
CA ASP A 129 -18.22 -15.82 22.44
C ASP A 129 -16.88 -15.34 22.99
N SER A 130 -15.82 -16.11 22.72
CA SER A 130 -14.44 -15.74 23.06
C SER A 130 -13.79 -14.84 22.02
N GLN A 131 -14.57 -14.38 21.02
CA GLN A 131 -14.07 -13.64 19.87
C GLN A 131 -14.62 -12.22 19.82
N VAL A 132 -13.81 -11.31 19.28
CA VAL A 132 -14.22 -9.95 18.94
C VAL A 132 -14.64 -9.93 17.47
N THR A 133 -15.82 -9.39 17.18
CA THR A 133 -16.38 -9.31 15.82
C THR A 133 -16.44 -7.87 15.31
N GLY A 134 -16.74 -7.70 14.01
CA GLY A 134 -17.01 -6.40 13.40
C GLY A 134 -15.87 -5.38 13.56
N GLU A 135 -16.23 -4.09 13.72
CA GLU A 135 -15.29 -2.97 13.77
C GLU A 135 -14.28 -3.06 14.93
N ALA A 136 -14.72 -3.54 16.09
CA ALA A 136 -13.84 -3.70 17.24
C ALA A 136 -12.72 -4.71 16.94
N GLY A 137 -13.03 -5.77 16.20
CA GLY A 137 -12.03 -6.72 15.75
C GLY A 137 -11.04 -6.12 14.75
N PHE A 138 -11.52 -5.27 13.83
CA PHE A 138 -10.63 -4.58 12.90
C PHE A 138 -9.62 -3.67 13.57
N ALA A 139 -10.03 -2.93 14.61
CA ALA A 139 -9.11 -2.07 15.35
C ALA A 139 -7.97 -2.89 15.98
N VAL A 140 -8.30 -4.04 16.58
CA VAL A 140 -7.31 -4.95 17.18
C VAL A 140 -6.35 -5.51 16.11
N LEU A 141 -6.89 -6.03 15.00
CA LEU A 141 -6.05 -6.61 13.94
C LEU A 141 -5.15 -5.57 13.27
N LYS A 142 -5.66 -4.36 12.98
CA LYS A 142 -4.84 -3.30 12.36
C LYS A 142 -3.64 -2.94 13.23
N GLN A 143 -3.83 -2.85 14.55
CA GLN A 143 -2.75 -2.56 15.48
C GLN A 143 -1.73 -3.70 15.52
N GLU A 144 -2.18 -4.95 15.68
CA GLU A 144 -1.32 -6.13 15.70
C GLU A 144 -0.52 -6.26 14.39
N LEU A 145 -1.17 -6.12 13.25
CA LEU A 145 -0.56 -6.28 11.94
C LEU A 145 0.41 -5.14 11.60
N ALA A 146 0.19 -3.92 12.10
CA ALA A 146 1.17 -2.85 11.95
C ALA A 146 2.49 -3.19 12.65
N THR A 147 2.41 -3.75 13.87
CA THR A 147 3.58 -4.28 14.56
C THR A 147 4.18 -5.46 13.82
N ALA A 148 3.34 -6.39 13.34
CA ALA A 148 3.80 -7.55 12.59
C ALA A 148 4.54 -7.18 11.30
N ALA A 149 4.12 -6.13 10.58
CA ALA A 149 4.73 -5.68 9.32
C ALA A 149 5.88 -4.67 9.49
N ALA A 150 6.23 -4.31 10.73
CA ALA A 150 7.30 -3.36 11.00
C ALA A 150 8.65 -3.86 10.42
N ALA A 151 9.39 -2.94 9.82
CA ALA A 151 10.69 -3.24 9.18
C ALA A 151 11.75 -3.72 10.18
N SER A 152 11.68 -3.22 11.42
CA SER A 152 12.62 -3.54 12.48
C SER A 152 11.92 -4.28 13.61
N ARG A 153 12.62 -5.27 14.16
CA ARG A 153 12.16 -6.02 15.34
C ARG A 153 12.06 -5.09 16.57
N PRO A 154 10.90 -5.01 17.25
CA PRO A 154 10.76 -4.23 18.48
C PRO A 154 11.68 -4.70 19.61
N ALA A 155 12.06 -3.80 20.51
CA ALA A 155 13.05 -4.08 21.56
C ALA A 155 12.56 -5.12 22.60
N GLY A 156 11.28 -5.11 22.95
CA GLY A 156 10.70 -5.97 24.00
C GLY A 156 9.18 -5.90 24.09
N GLY A 157 8.61 -6.61 25.07
CA GLY A 157 7.18 -6.61 25.36
C GLY A 157 6.32 -7.36 24.33
N THR A 158 5.01 -7.13 24.40
CA THR A 158 4.00 -7.76 23.54
C THR A 158 4.26 -7.49 22.06
N GLU A 159 4.74 -6.29 21.71
CA GLU A 159 5.04 -5.94 20.31
C GLU A 159 6.14 -6.83 19.72
N ARG A 160 7.18 -7.13 20.51
CA ARG A 160 8.23 -8.06 20.09
C ARG A 160 7.69 -9.47 19.93
N GLN A 161 6.81 -9.93 20.80
CA GLN A 161 6.20 -11.27 20.69
C GLN A 161 5.35 -11.39 19.43
N ILE A 162 4.53 -10.38 19.12
CA ILE A 162 3.77 -10.29 17.86
C ILE A 162 4.72 -10.33 16.67
N TRP A 163 5.75 -9.49 16.66
CA TRP A 163 6.71 -9.47 15.54
C TRP A 163 7.42 -10.82 15.37
N ASP A 164 7.87 -11.43 16.46
CA ASP A 164 8.54 -12.74 16.48
C ASP A 164 7.59 -13.84 15.97
N ARG A 165 6.31 -13.76 16.31
CA ARG A 165 5.28 -14.70 15.85
C ARG A 165 5.15 -14.72 14.34
N TYR A 166 4.99 -13.55 13.72
CA TYR A 166 4.89 -13.45 12.25
C TYR A 166 6.24 -13.72 11.57
N ASN A 167 7.37 -13.40 12.22
CA ASN A 167 8.69 -13.77 11.70
C ASN A 167 8.90 -15.28 11.64
N ALA A 168 8.37 -16.02 12.62
CA ALA A 168 8.37 -17.47 12.60
C ALA A 168 7.54 -18.02 11.43
N LEU A 169 6.41 -17.38 11.08
CA LEU A 169 5.62 -17.75 9.89
C LEU A 169 6.42 -17.53 8.59
N PHE A 170 7.14 -16.42 8.43
CA PHE A 170 8.03 -16.23 7.28
C PHE A 170 9.15 -17.28 7.22
N THR A 171 9.77 -17.58 8.37
CA THR A 171 10.79 -18.63 8.47
C THR A 171 10.24 -19.99 8.02
N ASP A 172 9.07 -20.37 8.53
CA ASP A 172 8.43 -21.63 8.20
C ASP A 172 7.97 -21.67 6.74
N ALA A 173 7.46 -20.56 6.19
CA ALA A 173 7.13 -20.45 4.77
C ALA A 173 8.35 -20.71 3.87
N THR A 174 9.50 -20.09 4.19
CA THR A 174 10.75 -20.34 3.46
C THR A 174 11.21 -21.80 3.59
N ALA A 175 11.05 -22.42 4.76
CA ALA A 175 11.38 -23.84 4.95
C ALA A 175 10.44 -24.77 4.16
N LEU A 176 9.14 -24.45 4.16
CA LEU A 176 8.12 -25.16 3.38
C LEU A 176 8.41 -25.10 1.88
N ALA A 177 8.94 -24.00 1.36
CA ALA A 177 9.32 -23.88 -0.05
C ALA A 177 10.26 -25.00 -0.50
N GLY A 178 11.21 -25.39 0.36
CA GLY A 178 12.12 -26.50 0.09
C GLY A 178 11.43 -27.87 0.16
N ALA A 179 10.57 -28.09 1.14
CA ALA A 179 9.87 -29.35 1.34
C ALA A 179 8.77 -29.62 0.29
N LEU A 180 8.08 -28.58 -0.16
CA LEU A 180 7.01 -28.67 -1.16
C LEU A 180 7.55 -29.07 -2.55
N ALA A 181 8.81 -28.77 -2.86
CA ALA A 181 9.45 -29.25 -4.09
C ALA A 181 9.51 -30.78 -4.16
N ALA A 182 9.62 -31.46 -3.00
CA ALA A 182 9.70 -32.92 -2.90
C ALA A 182 8.36 -33.59 -2.56
N THR A 183 7.31 -32.81 -2.31
CA THR A 183 6.00 -33.33 -1.90
C THR A 183 5.01 -33.22 -3.05
N GLU A 184 4.28 -34.30 -3.35
CA GLU A 184 3.18 -34.24 -4.31
C GLU A 184 1.98 -33.51 -3.69
N VAL A 185 1.44 -32.56 -4.44
CA VAL A 185 0.23 -31.81 -4.08
C VAL A 185 -0.80 -32.11 -5.16
N GLU A 186 -1.87 -32.80 -4.78
CA GLU A 186 -2.99 -33.08 -5.69
C GLU A 186 -3.66 -31.79 -6.16
N ALA A 187 -4.32 -31.82 -7.31
CA ALA A 187 -5.14 -30.72 -7.78
C ALA A 187 -6.29 -30.43 -6.79
N ALA A 188 -6.59 -29.15 -6.59
CA ALA A 188 -7.75 -28.76 -5.81
C ALA A 188 -9.01 -28.85 -6.67
N LEU A 189 -10.02 -29.55 -6.19
CA LEU A 189 -11.35 -29.54 -6.80
C LEU A 189 -12.12 -28.31 -6.32
N ILE A 190 -12.30 -27.33 -7.22
CA ILE A 190 -12.89 -26.03 -6.96
C ILE A 190 -14.35 -26.02 -7.39
N PRO A 191 -15.32 -25.77 -6.49
CA PRO A 191 -16.69 -25.51 -6.87
C PRO A 191 -16.78 -24.13 -7.54
N LEU A 192 -17.22 -24.12 -8.79
CA LEU A 192 -17.39 -22.92 -9.60
C LEU A 192 -18.76 -22.27 -9.35
N VAL A 193 -18.85 -20.97 -9.67
CA VAL A 193 -20.08 -20.19 -9.53
C VAL A 193 -21.24 -20.68 -10.42
N ASN A 194 -20.92 -21.41 -11.49
CA ASN A 194 -21.91 -22.02 -12.38
C ASN A 194 -22.37 -23.42 -11.93
N GLY A 195 -21.99 -23.84 -10.72
CA GLY A 195 -22.38 -25.13 -10.14
C GLY A 195 -21.55 -26.33 -10.58
N ARG A 196 -20.61 -26.17 -11.52
CA ARG A 196 -19.64 -27.22 -11.88
C ARG A 196 -18.51 -27.29 -10.85
N GLU A 197 -17.76 -28.38 -10.88
CA GLU A 197 -16.47 -28.48 -10.20
C GLU A 197 -15.33 -28.51 -11.23
N GLU A 198 -14.19 -27.92 -10.89
CA GLU A 198 -13.00 -27.86 -11.74
C GLU A 198 -11.78 -28.30 -10.94
N GLU A 199 -11.00 -29.23 -11.49
CA GLU A 199 -9.69 -29.59 -10.93
C GLU A 199 -8.66 -28.53 -11.34
N ARG A 200 -8.03 -27.90 -10.35
CA ARG A 200 -6.98 -26.90 -10.56
C ARG A 200 -5.65 -27.39 -9.99
N PRO A 201 -4.62 -27.61 -10.83
CA PRO A 201 -3.30 -27.98 -10.35
C PRO A 201 -2.62 -26.78 -9.64
N PHE A 202 -1.61 -27.08 -8.83
CA PHE A 202 -0.78 -26.06 -8.18
C PHE A 202 0.53 -25.89 -8.96
N ASP A 203 0.91 -24.65 -9.23
CA ASP A 203 2.25 -24.33 -9.71
C ASP A 203 3.23 -24.36 -8.53
N ARG A 204 3.84 -25.52 -8.30
CA ARG A 204 4.76 -25.71 -7.17
C ARG A 204 6.03 -24.90 -7.28
N GLU A 205 6.49 -24.60 -8.50
CA GLU A 205 7.69 -23.80 -8.71
C GLU A 205 7.42 -22.35 -8.35
N GLU A 206 6.28 -21.80 -8.81
CA GLU A 206 5.83 -20.46 -8.44
C GLU A 206 5.60 -20.32 -6.93
N ILE A 207 4.93 -21.30 -6.29
CA ILE A 207 4.79 -21.32 -4.81
C ILE A 207 6.17 -21.27 -4.17
N ALA A 208 7.07 -22.18 -4.53
CA ALA A 208 8.38 -22.26 -3.91
C ALA A 208 9.23 -21.00 -4.16
N GLU A 209 9.14 -20.38 -5.33
CA GLU A 209 9.81 -19.11 -5.63
C GLU A 209 9.34 -17.99 -4.70
N HIS A 210 8.03 -17.80 -4.57
CA HIS A 210 7.48 -16.69 -3.80
C HIS A 210 7.63 -16.88 -2.29
N LEU A 211 7.60 -18.12 -1.80
CA LEU A 211 7.81 -18.42 -0.38
C LEU A 211 9.28 -18.21 0.07
N ARG A 212 10.26 -18.20 -0.84
CA ARG A 212 11.67 -17.95 -0.49
C ARG A 212 11.86 -16.48 -0.10
N THR A 213 11.84 -16.24 1.21
CA THR A 213 12.16 -14.95 1.81
C THR A 213 13.33 -15.10 2.78
N ASP A 214 14.22 -14.11 2.82
CA ASP A 214 15.22 -13.99 3.88
C ASP A 214 14.50 -13.61 5.18
N PRO A 215 14.43 -14.50 6.19
CA PRO A 215 13.65 -14.23 7.39
C PRO A 215 14.24 -13.12 8.29
N ALA A 216 15.48 -12.69 8.05
CA ALA A 216 16.12 -11.64 8.85
C ALA A 216 15.58 -10.25 8.51
N ASN A 217 15.29 -10.00 7.23
CA ASN A 217 14.80 -8.71 6.71
C ASN A 217 13.48 -8.84 5.94
N ARG A 218 12.94 -10.06 5.81
CA ARG A 218 11.72 -10.42 5.08
C ARG A 218 11.75 -9.97 3.63
N SER A 219 12.95 -9.94 3.05
CA SER A 219 13.15 -9.62 1.65
C SER A 219 13.07 -10.86 0.77
N GLY A 220 12.53 -10.71 -0.43
CA GLY A 220 12.43 -11.77 -1.43
C GLY A 220 11.80 -11.23 -2.71
N VAL A 221 11.57 -12.11 -3.70
CA VAL A 221 10.95 -11.72 -4.97
C VAL A 221 9.58 -11.09 -4.73
N ALA A 222 8.77 -11.70 -3.87
CA ALA A 222 7.43 -11.22 -3.54
C ALA A 222 7.45 -9.81 -2.90
N SER A 223 8.32 -9.58 -1.91
CA SER A 223 8.38 -8.27 -1.23
C SER A 223 8.95 -7.19 -2.16
N ALA A 224 9.93 -7.52 -3.00
CA ALA A 224 10.45 -6.60 -3.99
C ALA A 224 9.38 -6.18 -5.01
N LYS A 225 8.56 -7.13 -5.48
CA LYS A 225 7.41 -6.84 -6.35
C LYS A 225 6.34 -5.98 -5.66
N ALA A 226 6.15 -6.17 -4.35
CA ALA A 226 5.13 -5.46 -3.57
C ALA A 226 5.56 -4.04 -3.14
N GLN A 227 6.86 -3.71 -3.18
CA GLN A 227 7.39 -2.44 -2.72
C GLN A 227 6.77 -1.26 -3.49
N ASN A 228 6.42 -0.20 -2.76
CA ASN A 228 5.75 1.01 -3.25
C ASN A 228 4.33 0.80 -3.84
N LYS A 229 3.75 -0.41 -3.73
CA LYS A 229 2.38 -0.67 -4.22
C LYS A 229 1.34 -0.43 -3.12
N VAL A 230 0.51 0.59 -3.30
CA VAL A 230 -0.64 0.90 -2.42
C VAL A 230 -1.94 0.18 -2.80
N THR A 231 -1.90 -0.55 -3.91
CA THR A 231 -3.07 -1.17 -4.57
C THR A 231 -3.08 -2.70 -4.51
N VAL A 232 -2.17 -3.29 -3.73
CA VAL A 232 -1.95 -4.75 -3.70
C VAL A 232 -3.21 -5.58 -3.45
N PHE A 233 -4.17 -5.03 -2.71
CA PHE A 233 -5.40 -5.75 -2.38
C PHE A 233 -6.64 -5.28 -3.16
N ASP A 234 -6.49 -4.28 -4.04
CA ASP A 234 -7.63 -3.63 -4.70
C ASP A 234 -8.42 -4.59 -5.59
N ALA A 235 -7.73 -5.55 -6.22
CA ALA A 235 -8.33 -6.59 -7.05
C ALA A 235 -9.33 -7.48 -6.30
N PHE A 236 -9.35 -7.45 -4.97
CA PHE A 236 -10.27 -8.22 -4.15
C PHE A 236 -11.40 -7.37 -3.56
N GLN A 237 -11.35 -6.04 -3.68
CA GLN A 237 -12.35 -5.15 -3.08
C GLN A 237 -13.77 -5.42 -3.63
N GLY A 238 -14.74 -5.55 -2.72
CA GLY A 238 -16.14 -5.75 -3.05
C GLY A 238 -16.85 -6.74 -2.12
N LYS A 239 -18.14 -6.95 -2.37
CA LYS A 239 -18.93 -7.98 -1.71
C LYS A 239 -18.94 -9.22 -2.58
N TRP A 240 -18.52 -10.34 -2.07
CA TRP A 240 -18.34 -11.58 -2.81
C TRP A 240 -19.23 -12.64 -2.22
N ARG A 241 -19.81 -13.47 -3.09
CA ARG A 241 -20.51 -14.68 -2.69
C ARG A 241 -20.01 -15.86 -3.48
N GLY A 242 -19.75 -16.95 -2.82
CA GLY A 242 -19.21 -18.14 -3.46
C GLY A 242 -19.50 -19.41 -2.69
N ARG A 243 -19.00 -20.51 -3.24
CA ARG A 243 -19.04 -21.82 -2.59
C ARG A 243 -17.63 -22.21 -2.21
N TRP A 244 -17.41 -22.55 -0.95
CA TRP A 244 -16.12 -22.94 -0.39
C TRP A 244 -16.12 -24.43 -0.05
N ARG A 245 -15.17 -25.18 -0.60
CA ARG A 245 -15.00 -26.62 -0.40
C ARG A 245 -13.74 -26.90 0.41
N GLN A 246 -13.90 -27.60 1.53
CA GLN A 246 -12.79 -28.07 2.37
C GLN A 246 -13.16 -29.35 3.09
N LYS A 247 -12.16 -30.08 3.61
CA LYS A 247 -12.44 -31.17 4.55
C LYS A 247 -12.85 -30.59 5.90
N ASN A 248 -13.90 -31.13 6.49
CA ASN A 248 -14.26 -30.86 7.88
C ASN A 248 -13.37 -31.65 8.85
N ALA A 249 -13.60 -31.52 10.17
CA ALA A 249 -12.84 -32.24 11.20
C ALA A 249 -12.94 -33.77 11.13
N CYS A 250 -13.90 -34.31 10.36
CA CYS A 250 -13.98 -35.74 10.06
C CYS A 250 -13.16 -36.15 8.83
N GLY A 251 -12.61 -35.22 8.06
CA GLY A 251 -12.00 -35.52 6.78
C GLY A 251 -13.02 -35.73 5.65
N LEU A 252 -14.29 -35.32 5.82
CA LEU A 252 -15.26 -35.29 4.72
C LEU A 252 -15.20 -33.94 4.03
N TYR A 253 -15.21 -33.94 2.71
CA TYR A 253 -15.40 -32.70 1.96
C TYR A 253 -16.81 -32.16 2.14
N THR A 254 -16.88 -30.91 2.56
CA THR A 254 -18.10 -30.12 2.68
C THR A 254 -17.96 -28.88 1.82
N ALA A 255 -19.04 -28.48 1.15
CA ALA A 255 -19.09 -27.27 0.35
C ALA A 255 -20.14 -26.32 0.94
N ILE A 256 -19.69 -25.15 1.41
CA ILE A 256 -20.51 -24.19 2.14
C ILE A 256 -20.60 -22.87 1.38
N CYS A 257 -21.76 -22.22 1.36
CA CYS A 257 -21.86 -20.87 0.82
C CYS A 257 -21.17 -19.88 1.76
N GLN A 258 -20.43 -18.92 1.21
CA GLN A 258 -19.70 -17.91 1.97
C GLN A 258 -19.90 -16.53 1.35
N ASP A 259 -20.02 -15.54 2.23
CA ASP A 259 -20.04 -14.12 1.91
C ASP A 259 -18.78 -13.45 2.44
N HIS A 260 -18.08 -12.75 1.57
CA HIS A 260 -16.95 -11.92 1.96
C HIS A 260 -17.22 -10.46 1.59
N ASP A 261 -16.70 -9.53 2.37
CA ASP A 261 -16.82 -8.09 2.11
C ASP A 261 -15.48 -7.44 2.34
N TRP A 262 -14.79 -7.30 1.22
CA TRP A 262 -13.44 -6.78 1.11
C TRP A 262 -13.56 -5.28 0.95
N ARG A 263 -13.20 -4.56 1.99
CA ARG A 263 -13.36 -3.10 2.02
C ARG A 263 -12.22 -2.43 1.27
N GLN A 264 -12.31 -1.11 1.17
CA GLN A 264 -11.29 -0.30 0.56
C GLN A 264 -9.95 -0.41 1.30
N THR A 265 -8.86 -0.53 0.54
CA THR A 265 -7.50 -0.44 1.05
C THR A 265 -7.19 1.01 1.44
N THR A 266 -6.83 1.25 2.70
CA THR A 266 -6.55 2.59 3.22
C THR A 266 -5.26 2.63 4.02
N ALA A 267 -4.54 3.76 3.96
CA ALA A 267 -3.41 3.99 4.84
C ALA A 267 -3.87 4.00 6.31
N LEU A 268 -3.07 3.43 7.23
CA LEU A 268 -3.40 3.45 8.66
C LEU A 268 -3.41 4.86 9.27
N ALA A 269 -2.62 5.77 8.69
CA ALA A 269 -2.58 7.19 9.02
C ALA A 269 -2.08 7.98 7.80
N ALA A 270 -2.31 9.29 7.79
CA ALA A 270 -1.78 10.17 6.73
C ALA A 270 -0.25 10.06 6.66
N GLY A 271 0.30 9.85 5.45
CA GLY A 271 1.74 9.66 5.23
C GLY A 271 2.31 8.33 5.70
N SER A 272 1.48 7.40 6.20
CA SER A 272 1.92 6.09 6.64
C SER A 272 2.37 5.20 5.47
N SER A 273 3.40 4.39 5.69
CA SER A 273 3.79 3.31 4.77
C SER A 273 2.92 2.05 4.94
N PHE A 274 2.00 2.03 5.90
CA PHE A 274 1.16 0.88 6.19
C PHE A 274 -0.23 1.07 5.59
N TYR A 275 -0.64 0.15 4.73
CA TYR A 275 -1.95 0.13 4.08
C TYR A 275 -2.68 -1.15 4.47
N ALA A 276 -3.91 -1.00 4.95
CA ALA A 276 -4.72 -2.11 5.42
C ALA A 276 -6.02 -2.22 4.62
N GLN A 277 -6.42 -3.46 4.35
CA GLN A 277 -7.71 -3.81 3.78
C GLN A 277 -8.49 -4.62 4.82
N PRO A 278 -9.53 -4.05 5.43
CA PRO A 278 -10.45 -4.81 6.27
C PRO A 278 -11.32 -5.74 5.41
N VAL A 279 -11.57 -6.94 5.91
CA VAL A 279 -12.41 -7.94 5.26
C VAL A 279 -13.38 -8.52 6.30
N LEU A 280 -14.67 -8.50 6.02
CA LEU A 280 -15.63 -9.28 6.81
C LEU A 280 -15.89 -10.60 6.12
N LEU A 281 -15.66 -11.71 6.84
CA LEU A 281 -15.93 -13.06 6.38
C LEU A 281 -17.14 -13.62 7.13
N GLY A 282 -18.03 -14.30 6.41
CA GLY A 282 -19.15 -14.99 7.01
C GLY A 282 -19.53 -16.23 6.20
N GLU A 283 -19.76 -17.34 6.89
CA GLU A 283 -20.52 -18.45 6.30
C GLU A 283 -21.97 -18.00 6.14
N ASP A 284 -22.60 -18.40 5.03
CA ASP A 284 -24.03 -18.24 4.91
C ASP A 284 -24.70 -19.26 5.83
N SER A 285 -25.09 -18.79 7.01
CA SER A 285 -25.71 -19.64 8.02
C SER A 285 -27.23 -19.69 7.88
N ARG A 286 -27.83 -19.07 6.87
CA ARG A 286 -29.28 -19.11 6.74
C ARG A 286 -29.77 -20.54 6.56
N PRO A 287 -30.97 -20.87 7.08
CA PRO A 287 -31.52 -22.20 6.97
C PRO A 287 -31.58 -22.61 5.50
N TYR A 288 -30.82 -23.63 5.13
CA TYR A 288 -31.04 -24.38 3.90
C TYR A 288 -32.44 -24.97 4.01
N ALA A 289 -33.44 -24.29 3.44
CA ALA A 289 -34.84 -24.71 3.50
C ALA A 289 -35.07 -25.98 2.65
N ASP A 290 -34.12 -26.30 1.77
CA ASP A 290 -34.06 -27.48 0.92
C ASP A 290 -32.70 -28.15 1.17
N PRO A 291 -32.62 -29.49 1.27
CA PRO A 291 -31.36 -30.14 1.62
C PRO A 291 -30.34 -30.05 0.48
N SER A 292 -30.69 -29.65 -0.75
CA SER A 292 -29.64 -29.24 -1.68
C SER A 292 -29.18 -27.84 -1.29
N PRO A 293 -27.87 -27.54 -1.14
CA PRO A 293 -27.41 -26.18 -1.30
C PRO A 293 -27.72 -25.80 -2.75
N GLY A 294 -28.94 -25.30 -2.97
CA GLY A 294 -29.30 -24.57 -4.17
C GLY A 294 -28.21 -23.55 -4.43
N ASP A 295 -28.00 -23.25 -5.71
CA ASP A 295 -27.03 -22.25 -6.15
C ASP A 295 -26.92 -21.11 -5.12
N CYS A 296 -25.74 -20.89 -4.53
CA CYS A 296 -25.51 -19.90 -3.46
C CYS A 296 -26.09 -18.52 -3.85
N PHE A 297 -26.19 -18.25 -5.14
CA PHE A 297 -26.74 -17.01 -5.70
C PHE A 297 -28.27 -16.90 -5.66
N THR A 298 -28.99 -17.98 -5.38
CA THR A 298 -30.46 -17.98 -5.17
C THR A 298 -30.86 -17.54 -3.76
N LEU A 299 -29.93 -17.59 -2.81
CA LEU A 299 -30.15 -17.09 -1.46
C LEU A 299 -30.11 -15.56 -1.49
N ALA A 300 -30.99 -14.87 -0.74
CA ALA A 300 -30.97 -13.40 -0.68
C ALA A 300 -29.57 -12.87 -0.25
N PRO A 301 -29.14 -11.63 -0.51
CA PRO A 301 -27.91 -11.12 0.09
C PRO A 301 -28.09 -10.89 1.61
N GLY A 302 -27.09 -11.22 2.44
CA GLY A 302 -27.13 -10.98 3.90
C GLY A 302 -26.19 -11.88 4.70
N ARG A 303 -25.52 -11.30 5.71
CA ARG A 303 -24.53 -11.99 6.57
C ARG A 303 -25.10 -12.28 7.95
N ASP A 304 -24.85 -13.50 8.44
CA ASP A 304 -25.16 -13.90 9.82
C ASP A 304 -23.94 -13.86 10.76
N VAL A 305 -22.72 -13.79 10.20
CA VAL A 305 -21.47 -13.84 10.97
C VAL A 305 -20.51 -12.75 10.46
N ASP A 306 -19.97 -11.97 11.38
CA ASP A 306 -19.05 -10.85 11.13
C ASP A 306 -17.63 -11.18 11.61
N VAL A 307 -17.01 -12.23 11.04
CA VAL A 307 -15.62 -12.56 11.39
C VAL A 307 -14.69 -11.51 10.77
N PRO A 308 -13.98 -10.71 11.58
CA PRO A 308 -13.10 -9.69 11.05
C PRO A 308 -11.80 -10.34 10.58
N ALA A 309 -11.37 -9.96 9.40
CA ALA A 309 -10.05 -10.22 8.86
C ALA A 309 -9.41 -8.92 8.38
N VAL A 310 -8.09 -8.85 8.37
CA VAL A 310 -7.36 -7.69 7.85
C VAL A 310 -6.16 -8.19 7.08
N ASN A 311 -5.99 -7.68 5.87
CA ASN A 311 -4.74 -7.77 5.12
C ASN A 311 -4.00 -6.44 5.26
N LEU A 312 -2.69 -6.47 5.42
CA LEU A 312 -1.87 -5.29 5.59
C LEU A 312 -0.57 -5.42 4.81
N ILE A 313 -0.16 -4.32 4.17
CA ILE A 313 1.14 -4.18 3.53
C ILE A 313 1.90 -3.00 4.12
N ASN A 314 3.20 -3.19 4.36
CA ASN A 314 4.14 -2.10 4.54
C ASN A 314 4.83 -1.80 3.20
N ILE A 315 4.41 -0.74 2.51
CA ILE A 315 4.86 -0.45 1.13
C ILE A 315 6.35 -0.08 1.06
N SER A 316 6.98 0.34 2.17
CA SER A 316 8.41 0.67 2.16
C SER A 316 9.29 -0.57 2.06
N THR A 317 8.80 -1.72 2.57
CA THR A 317 9.52 -3.00 2.57
C THR A 317 8.90 -4.04 1.64
N GLY A 318 7.63 -3.85 1.26
CA GLY A 318 6.81 -4.83 0.55
C GLY A 318 6.36 -6.02 1.41
N VAL A 319 6.51 -5.96 2.73
CA VAL A 319 6.06 -7.01 3.64
C VAL A 319 4.54 -7.02 3.71
N ILE A 320 3.94 -8.18 3.44
CA ILE A 320 2.49 -8.42 3.52
C ILE A 320 2.20 -9.39 4.66
N VAL A 321 1.25 -9.01 5.51
CA VAL A 321 0.75 -9.83 6.63
C VAL A 321 -0.76 -9.76 6.65
N GLY A 322 -1.40 -10.73 7.28
CA GLY A 322 -2.82 -10.65 7.55
C GLY A 322 -3.25 -11.55 8.69
N ALA A 323 -4.51 -11.43 9.07
CA ALA A 323 -5.10 -12.24 10.12
C ALA A 323 -6.61 -12.44 9.90
N VAL A 324 -7.13 -13.60 10.30
CA VAL A 324 -8.57 -13.87 10.37
C VAL A 324 -9.00 -14.16 11.81
N GLY A 325 -10.04 -13.49 12.28
CA GLY A 325 -10.62 -13.67 13.61
C GLY A 325 -9.78 -13.07 14.72
N VAL A 326 -10.44 -12.68 15.81
CA VAL A 326 -9.80 -12.02 16.95
C VAL A 326 -10.26 -12.67 18.25
N LEU A 327 -9.31 -13.07 19.09
CA LEU A 327 -9.57 -13.50 20.47
C LEU A 327 -9.84 -12.30 21.38
N ALA A 328 -10.77 -12.47 22.32
CA ALA A 328 -11.08 -11.47 23.34
C ALA A 328 -9.86 -11.14 24.21
N THR A 329 -9.00 -12.12 24.45
CA THR A 329 -7.74 -12.01 25.20
C THR A 329 -6.58 -12.48 24.33
N ALA A 330 -5.41 -11.85 24.50
CA ALA A 330 -4.18 -12.32 23.85
C ALA A 330 -3.75 -13.69 24.39
N GLY A 331 -3.13 -14.49 23.53
CA GLY A 331 -2.40 -15.68 23.95
C GLY A 331 -1.10 -15.34 24.68
N ASP A 332 -0.38 -16.36 25.12
CA ASP A 332 0.93 -16.21 25.79
C ASP A 332 2.00 -15.58 24.88
N ASP A 333 1.80 -15.66 23.56
CA ASP A 333 2.61 -15.03 22.52
C ASP A 333 2.19 -13.57 22.22
N GLY A 334 1.28 -13.00 23.01
CA GLY A 334 0.82 -11.62 22.84
C GLY A 334 -0.10 -11.42 21.64
N VAL A 335 -0.37 -12.47 20.87
CA VAL A 335 -1.18 -12.43 19.64
C VAL A 335 -2.64 -12.61 19.97
N ARG A 336 -3.49 -11.78 19.35
CA ARG A 336 -4.95 -11.89 19.43
C ARG A 336 -5.55 -12.42 18.15
N ALA A 337 -4.85 -12.33 17.02
CA ALA A 337 -5.26 -12.98 15.79
C ALA A 337 -5.49 -14.49 16.01
N LEU A 338 -6.66 -14.99 15.60
CA LEU A 338 -6.98 -16.41 15.70
C LEU A 338 -6.22 -17.21 14.63
N ARG A 339 -6.12 -16.67 13.42
CA ARG A 339 -5.41 -17.27 12.26
C ARG A 339 -4.46 -16.25 11.65
N PRO A 340 -3.29 -16.00 12.28
CA PRO A 340 -2.27 -15.12 11.73
C PRO A 340 -1.67 -15.73 10.46
N HIS A 341 -1.35 -14.88 9.48
CA HIS A 341 -0.84 -15.31 8.19
C HIS A 341 0.11 -14.28 7.56
N VAL A 342 0.96 -14.76 6.65
CA VAL A 342 1.90 -13.95 5.88
C VAL A 342 1.60 -14.08 4.40
N GLY A 343 1.71 -12.96 3.68
CA GLY A 343 1.36 -12.86 2.27
C GLY A 343 2.58 -12.65 1.38
N PHE A 344 2.46 -13.10 0.14
CA PHE A 344 3.48 -13.03 -0.88
C PHE A 344 2.82 -12.54 -2.17
N TYR A 345 3.23 -11.35 -2.63
CA TYR A 345 2.73 -10.77 -3.87
C TYR A 345 3.26 -11.55 -5.08
N VAL A 346 2.34 -12.06 -5.90
CA VAL A 346 2.69 -12.74 -7.15
C VAL A 346 2.58 -11.76 -8.31
N ASP A 347 1.38 -11.20 -8.49
CA ASP A 347 1.03 -10.15 -9.44
C ASP A 347 -0.21 -9.37 -8.94
N GLU A 348 -0.72 -8.43 -9.75
CA GLU A 348 -1.84 -7.55 -9.38
C GLU A 348 -3.18 -8.25 -9.16
N ASN A 349 -3.34 -9.47 -9.69
CA ASN A 349 -4.54 -10.28 -9.57
C ASN A 349 -4.31 -11.51 -8.68
N LYS A 350 -3.10 -11.69 -8.12
CA LYS A 350 -2.75 -12.93 -7.44
C LYS A 350 -1.87 -12.71 -6.20
N LEU A 351 -2.35 -13.22 -5.08
CA LEU A 351 -1.63 -13.28 -3.81
C LEU A 351 -1.47 -14.72 -3.37
N LEU A 352 -0.32 -15.03 -2.78
CA LEU A 352 -0.08 -16.30 -2.10
C LEU A 352 -0.02 -16.06 -0.59
N TRP A 353 -0.66 -16.93 0.18
CA TRP A 353 -0.74 -16.82 1.63
C TRP A 353 -0.26 -18.09 2.31
N VAL A 354 0.40 -17.93 3.45
CA VAL A 354 0.69 -19.00 4.41
C VAL A 354 0.06 -18.63 5.74
N ALA A 355 -0.99 -19.36 6.10
CA ALA A 355 -1.77 -19.14 7.30
C ALA A 355 -1.59 -20.25 8.33
N GLU A 356 -1.40 -19.86 9.58
CA GLU A 356 -1.42 -20.82 10.68
C GLU A 356 -2.86 -21.15 11.08
N GLU A 357 -3.20 -22.43 11.00
CA GLU A 357 -4.52 -22.95 11.37
C GLU A 357 -4.56 -23.42 12.83
N GLY A 358 -3.42 -23.87 13.36
CA GLY A 358 -3.30 -24.29 14.74
C GLY A 358 -1.99 -25.00 15.06
N ARG A 359 -1.78 -25.25 16.35
CA ARG A 359 -0.61 -25.96 16.89
C ARG A 359 -1.06 -27.23 17.60
N ALA A 360 -0.33 -28.31 17.41
CA ALA A 360 -0.63 -29.56 18.11
C ALA A 360 -0.30 -29.40 19.61
N ALA A 361 -1.29 -29.65 20.48
CA ALA A 361 -1.12 -29.48 21.93
C ALA A 361 -0.12 -30.48 22.53
N ASP A 362 0.00 -31.66 21.93
CA ASP A 362 0.90 -32.74 22.31
C ASP A 362 2.30 -32.63 21.67
N HIS A 363 2.44 -31.82 20.61
CA HIS A 363 3.68 -31.62 19.88
C HIS A 363 3.87 -30.15 19.48
N PRO A 364 4.48 -29.29 20.31
CA PRO A 364 4.54 -27.84 20.08
C PRO A 364 5.34 -27.44 18.82
N ASN A 365 6.17 -28.34 18.28
CA ASN A 365 6.91 -28.16 17.04
C ASN A 365 6.06 -28.48 15.79
N ARG A 366 4.87 -29.07 15.95
CA ARG A 366 3.95 -29.39 14.86
C ARG A 366 2.89 -28.30 14.72
N VAL A 367 2.93 -27.64 13.56
CA VAL A 367 2.03 -26.53 13.23
C VAL A 367 1.29 -26.87 11.96
N THR A 368 -0.04 -26.72 11.97
CA THR A 368 -0.86 -26.88 10.78
C THR A 368 -0.92 -25.56 10.04
N TYR A 369 -0.52 -25.60 8.77
CA TYR A 369 -0.53 -24.48 7.86
C TYR A 369 -1.51 -24.71 6.73
N SER A 370 -2.08 -23.60 6.26
CA SER A 370 -2.71 -23.53 4.95
C SER A 370 -1.91 -22.65 4.02
N VAL A 371 -1.62 -23.18 2.85
CA VAL A 371 -0.97 -22.46 1.75
C VAL A 371 -2.02 -22.28 0.66
N PHE A 372 -2.34 -21.04 0.31
CA PHE A 372 -3.40 -20.78 -0.65
C PHE A 372 -3.16 -19.54 -1.49
N TYR A 373 -3.59 -19.62 -2.74
CA TYR A 373 -3.73 -18.47 -3.62
C TYR A 373 -5.07 -17.78 -3.40
N GLU A 374 -5.04 -16.47 -3.54
CA GLU A 374 -6.17 -15.61 -3.83
C GLU A 374 -5.99 -15.08 -5.23
N ILE A 375 -6.96 -15.34 -6.11
CA ILE A 375 -6.85 -15.10 -7.55
C ILE A 375 -8.06 -14.31 -8.00
N ARG A 376 -7.84 -13.15 -8.61
CA ARG A 376 -8.84 -12.40 -9.33
C ARG A 376 -8.89 -12.88 -10.78
N GLU A 377 -10.06 -13.26 -11.25
CA GLU A 377 -10.28 -13.84 -12.57
C GLU A 377 -11.41 -13.13 -13.30
N ALA A 378 -11.31 -13.08 -14.64
CA ALA A 378 -12.42 -12.70 -15.49
C ALA A 378 -13.32 -13.93 -15.70
N GLY A 379 -14.58 -13.79 -15.33
CA GLY A 379 -15.64 -14.74 -15.68
C GLY A 379 -16.27 -14.43 -17.02
N ASP A 380 -17.19 -15.30 -17.43
CA ASP A 380 -18.00 -15.10 -18.63
C ASP A 380 -18.79 -13.78 -18.56
N GLU A 381 -18.99 -13.12 -19.70
CA GLU A 381 -19.79 -11.89 -19.82
C GLU A 381 -19.31 -10.71 -18.93
N GLY A 382 -18.02 -10.68 -18.57
CA GLY A 382 -17.47 -9.62 -17.71
C GLY A 382 -17.86 -9.76 -16.24
N LEU A 383 -18.30 -10.95 -15.82
CA LEU A 383 -18.45 -11.26 -14.41
C LEU A 383 -17.09 -11.23 -13.72
N GLU A 384 -16.98 -10.48 -12.64
CA GLU A 384 -15.76 -10.46 -11.84
C GLU A 384 -15.79 -11.63 -10.87
N LEU A 385 -14.75 -12.47 -10.93
CA LEU A 385 -14.61 -13.67 -10.13
C LEU A 385 -13.40 -13.58 -9.20
N TYR A 386 -13.55 -14.14 -8.02
CA TYR A 386 -12.50 -14.31 -7.04
C TYR A 386 -12.40 -15.80 -6.74
N THR A 387 -11.21 -16.38 -6.84
CA THR A 387 -10.97 -17.79 -6.56
C THR A 387 -9.93 -17.91 -5.46
N ILE A 388 -10.25 -18.72 -4.46
CA ILE A 388 -9.28 -19.18 -3.47
C ILE A 388 -8.95 -20.63 -3.80
N GLN A 389 -7.67 -20.94 -3.95
CA GLN A 389 -7.19 -22.28 -4.22
C GLN A 389 -6.04 -22.59 -3.26
N GLY A 390 -6.16 -23.65 -2.45
CA GLY A 390 -5.14 -23.95 -1.47
C GLY A 390 -5.12 -25.37 -0.98
N PHE A 391 -4.22 -25.62 -0.04
CA PHE A 391 -4.10 -26.88 0.66
C PHE A 391 -3.65 -26.67 2.10
N GLU A 392 -3.90 -27.67 2.93
CA GLU A 392 -3.53 -27.74 4.33
C GLU A 392 -2.53 -28.87 4.56
N LEU A 393 -1.57 -28.63 5.45
CA LEU A 393 -0.59 -29.61 5.89
C LEU A 393 -0.15 -29.33 7.33
N THR A 394 0.40 -30.34 8.00
CA THR A 394 1.11 -30.17 9.27
C THR A 394 2.61 -30.18 9.01
N TRP A 395 3.29 -29.11 9.42
CA TRP A 395 4.74 -28.95 9.37
C TRP A 395 5.37 -29.32 10.70
N ASP A 396 6.39 -30.18 10.68
CA ASP A 396 7.21 -30.49 11.86
C ASP A 396 8.50 -29.67 11.79
N ARG A 397 8.57 -28.60 12.61
CA ARG A 397 9.68 -27.66 12.62
C ARG A 397 11.02 -28.30 12.98
N GLU A 398 10.99 -29.34 13.81
CA GLU A 398 12.20 -30.02 14.29
C GLU A 398 12.74 -30.98 13.23
N ALA A 399 11.83 -31.75 12.60
CA ALA A 399 12.21 -32.65 11.52
C ALA A 399 12.48 -31.91 10.20
N GLY A 400 11.94 -30.71 10.02
CA GLY A 400 11.99 -29.98 8.75
C GLY A 400 11.22 -30.71 7.64
N THR A 401 10.10 -31.36 7.99
CA THR A 401 9.31 -32.18 7.04
C THR A 401 7.80 -31.98 7.20
N VAL A 402 7.06 -32.33 6.16
CA VAL A 402 5.60 -32.42 6.19
C VAL A 402 5.20 -33.68 6.95
N ALA A 403 4.48 -33.52 8.05
CA ALA A 403 4.10 -34.58 8.99
C ALA A 403 2.66 -35.12 8.81
N SER A 404 1.88 -34.55 7.90
CA SER A 404 0.53 -35.03 7.56
C SER A 404 0.36 -35.20 6.04
N PRO A 405 -0.59 -36.03 5.60
CA PRO A 405 -1.10 -35.95 4.24
C PRO A 405 -1.60 -34.53 3.93
N ILE A 406 -1.34 -34.07 2.71
CA ILE A 406 -1.85 -32.78 2.22
C ILE A 406 -3.34 -32.91 1.93
N THR A 407 -4.12 -31.89 2.29
CA THR A 407 -5.55 -31.81 1.98
C THR A 407 -5.87 -30.54 1.22
N THR A 408 -6.41 -30.67 0.02
CA THR A 408 -6.79 -29.52 -0.82
C THR A 408 -8.09 -28.87 -0.34
N LYS A 409 -8.22 -27.55 -0.59
CA LYS A 409 -9.39 -26.73 -0.32
C LYS A 409 -9.49 -25.59 -1.33
N GLY A 410 -10.68 -25.04 -1.51
CA GLY A 410 -10.84 -23.93 -2.43
C GLY A 410 -12.29 -23.59 -2.74
N GLY A 411 -12.50 -22.49 -3.44
CA GLY A 411 -13.81 -22.01 -3.80
C GLY A 411 -13.73 -20.83 -4.76
N GLN A 412 -14.78 -20.66 -5.56
CA GLN A 412 -14.94 -19.50 -6.42
C GLN A 412 -16.12 -18.65 -5.96
N TYR A 413 -15.95 -17.35 -6.09
CA TYR A 413 -16.85 -16.31 -5.64
C TYR A 413 -17.14 -15.35 -6.77
N ARG A 414 -18.38 -14.87 -6.83
CA ARG A 414 -18.85 -13.83 -7.75
C ARG A 414 -19.04 -12.53 -6.98
N LEU A 415 -18.67 -11.42 -7.59
CA LEU A 415 -18.98 -10.10 -7.06
C LEU A 415 -20.50 -9.87 -7.02
N ILE A 416 -20.99 -9.37 -5.89
CA ILE A 416 -22.38 -9.01 -5.65
C ILE A 416 -22.46 -7.49 -5.62
N LEU A 417 -23.21 -6.94 -6.57
CA LEU A 417 -23.43 -5.51 -6.70
C LEU A 417 -24.88 -5.17 -6.35
N THR A 418 -25.07 -4.05 -5.67
CA THR A 418 -26.38 -3.41 -5.59
C THR A 418 -26.81 -2.94 -6.97
N PRO A 419 -28.12 -2.69 -7.22
CA PRO A 419 -28.58 -2.16 -8.50
C PRO A 419 -27.89 -0.84 -8.90
N GLU A 420 -27.51 -0.01 -7.93
CA GLU A 420 -26.79 1.24 -8.17
C GLU A 420 -25.31 0.98 -8.54
N GLU A 421 -24.62 0.10 -7.82
CA GLU A 421 -23.25 -0.29 -8.15
C GLU A 421 -23.18 -1.00 -9.51
N GLU A 422 -24.18 -1.80 -9.84
CA GLU A 422 -24.32 -2.45 -11.13
C GLU A 422 -24.55 -1.42 -12.25
N ALA A 423 -25.42 -0.43 -12.02
CA ALA A 423 -25.62 0.66 -12.96
C ALA A 423 -24.31 1.44 -13.19
N LEU A 424 -23.59 1.82 -12.13
CA LEU A 424 -22.27 2.45 -12.25
C LEU A 424 -21.31 1.57 -13.04
N ARG A 425 -21.23 0.26 -12.75
CA ARG A 425 -20.37 -0.65 -13.50
C ARG A 425 -20.72 -0.68 -14.99
N GLN A 426 -22.00 -0.75 -15.32
CA GLN A 426 -22.47 -0.75 -16.71
C GLN A 426 -22.16 0.58 -17.40
N ASP A 427 -22.39 1.71 -16.74
CA ASP A 427 -22.03 3.03 -17.25
C ASP A 427 -20.53 3.10 -17.53
N PHE A 428 -19.69 2.70 -16.58
CA PHE A 428 -18.24 2.67 -16.75
C PHE A 428 -17.81 1.79 -17.92
N ASN A 429 -18.36 0.57 -18.04
CA ASN A 429 -18.06 -0.34 -19.13
C ASN A 429 -18.54 0.18 -20.49
N ASN A 430 -19.54 1.06 -20.51
CA ASN A 430 -20.01 1.78 -21.69
C ASN A 430 -19.28 3.11 -21.90
N HIS A 431 -18.16 3.33 -21.20
CA HIS A 431 -17.35 4.56 -21.23
C HIS A 431 -18.12 5.82 -20.80
N GLN A 432 -19.16 5.67 -19.96
CA GLN A 432 -19.95 6.76 -19.40
C GLN A 432 -19.52 7.06 -17.97
N LEU A 433 -18.87 8.21 -17.77
CA LEU A 433 -18.46 8.65 -16.44
C LEU A 433 -19.56 9.46 -15.73
N ARG A 434 -19.64 9.30 -14.40
CA ARG A 434 -20.60 9.96 -13.51
C ARG A 434 -19.89 10.35 -12.21
N ALA A 435 -20.43 11.31 -11.46
CA ALA A 435 -19.84 11.74 -10.18
C ALA A 435 -19.59 10.57 -9.19
N GLY A 436 -20.47 9.55 -9.17
CA GLY A 436 -20.29 8.35 -8.36
C GLY A 436 -19.00 7.56 -8.66
N HIS A 437 -18.55 7.55 -9.92
CA HIS A 437 -17.27 6.93 -10.30
C HIS A 437 -16.08 7.67 -9.70
N LEU A 438 -16.12 9.00 -9.66
CA LEU A 438 -15.03 9.79 -9.07
C LEU A 438 -15.03 9.75 -7.53
N ALA A 439 -16.18 9.48 -6.91
CA ALA A 439 -16.25 9.27 -5.47
C ALA A 439 -15.60 7.94 -5.06
N ASP A 440 -15.81 6.88 -5.84
CA ASP A 440 -15.22 5.56 -5.58
C ASP A 440 -13.77 5.47 -6.08
N LEU A 441 -12.85 5.15 -5.17
CA LEU A 441 -11.43 5.08 -5.49
C LEU A 441 -11.10 3.97 -6.50
N ARG A 442 -11.91 2.90 -6.58
CA ARG A 442 -11.69 1.81 -7.55
C ARG A 442 -11.77 2.30 -8.98
N TYR A 443 -12.81 3.06 -9.31
CA TYR A 443 -12.98 3.59 -10.67
C TYR A 443 -11.93 4.64 -11.00
N ARG A 444 -11.55 5.51 -10.04
CA ARG A 444 -10.42 6.44 -10.23
C ARG A 444 -9.11 5.72 -10.55
N ARG A 445 -8.77 4.67 -9.79
CA ARG A 445 -7.57 3.87 -10.05
C ARG A 445 -7.64 3.13 -11.38
N ARG A 446 -8.82 2.62 -11.76
CA ARG A 446 -9.04 2.01 -13.10
C ARG A 446 -8.80 3.02 -14.21
N LEU A 447 -9.34 4.24 -14.08
CA LEU A 447 -9.14 5.34 -15.03
C LEU A 447 -7.66 5.70 -15.19
N GLU A 448 -6.90 5.72 -14.09
CA GLU A 448 -5.44 5.97 -14.10
C GLU A 448 -4.63 4.86 -14.78
N GLY A 449 -5.18 3.65 -14.88
CA GLY A 449 -4.57 2.51 -15.57
C GLY A 449 -4.97 2.36 -17.03
N LEU A 450 -5.91 3.17 -17.53
CA LEU A 450 -6.33 3.14 -18.93
C LEU A 450 -5.24 3.69 -19.85
N THR A 451 -5.32 3.33 -21.12
CA THR A 451 -4.58 3.96 -22.22
C THR A 451 -5.17 5.32 -22.58
N ALA A 452 -4.39 6.15 -23.29
CA ALA A 452 -4.86 7.47 -23.71
C ALA A 452 -6.09 7.41 -24.64
N ASP A 453 -6.20 6.36 -25.45
CA ASP A 453 -7.35 6.13 -26.34
C ASP A 453 -8.59 5.73 -25.54
N GLU A 454 -8.46 4.83 -24.55
CA GLU A 454 -9.58 4.49 -23.66
C GLU A 454 -10.05 5.72 -22.85
N VAL A 455 -9.14 6.56 -22.34
CA VAL A 455 -9.54 7.81 -21.68
C VAL A 455 -10.24 8.77 -22.65
N GLN A 456 -9.84 8.79 -23.93
CA GLN A 456 -10.52 9.57 -24.97
C GLN A 456 -11.96 9.08 -25.17
N ASP A 457 -12.21 7.78 -25.16
CA ASP A 457 -13.58 7.26 -25.27
C ASP A 457 -14.47 7.73 -24.11
N PHE A 458 -13.93 7.80 -22.88
CA PHE A 458 -14.66 8.40 -21.75
C PHE A 458 -14.90 9.90 -21.95
N LEU A 459 -13.92 10.62 -22.51
CA LEU A 459 -14.01 12.06 -22.76
C LEU A 459 -15.07 12.38 -23.83
N ASP A 460 -15.14 11.59 -24.90
CA ASP A 460 -16.11 11.75 -25.99
C ASP A 460 -17.57 11.54 -25.53
N ASN A 461 -17.76 10.73 -24.49
CA ASN A 461 -19.06 10.44 -23.88
C ASN A 461 -19.38 11.35 -22.67
N ALA A 462 -18.45 12.21 -22.23
CA ALA A 462 -18.65 13.07 -21.07
C ALA A 462 -19.47 14.32 -21.44
N GLU A 463 -20.67 14.46 -20.87
CA GLU A 463 -21.52 15.65 -21.06
C GLU A 463 -21.25 16.76 -20.02
N ASP A 464 -20.72 16.40 -18.84
CA ASP A 464 -20.45 17.33 -17.75
C ASP A 464 -19.09 18.03 -17.93
N PRO A 465 -19.03 19.38 -18.00
CA PRO A 465 -17.79 20.14 -18.12
C PRO A 465 -16.74 19.82 -17.04
N ALA A 466 -17.17 19.51 -15.81
CA ALA A 466 -16.23 19.16 -14.73
C ALA A 466 -15.58 17.78 -14.95
N LEU A 467 -16.35 16.83 -15.51
CA LEU A 467 -15.81 15.52 -15.88
C LEU A 467 -14.91 15.62 -17.11
N GLN A 468 -15.26 16.44 -18.10
CA GLN A 468 -14.41 16.71 -19.26
C GLN A 468 -13.06 17.30 -18.84
N ASP A 469 -13.05 18.27 -17.94
CA ASP A 469 -11.83 18.89 -17.40
C ASP A 469 -10.97 17.87 -16.62
N TYR A 470 -11.58 17.00 -15.81
CA TYR A 470 -10.87 15.89 -15.18
C TYR A 470 -10.27 14.91 -16.19
N LEU A 471 -11.05 14.46 -17.17
CA LEU A 471 -10.63 13.48 -18.18
C LEU A 471 -9.55 14.05 -19.11
N ASN A 472 -9.59 15.34 -19.44
CA ASN A 472 -8.52 16.01 -20.19
C ASN A 472 -7.19 15.96 -19.42
N ARG A 473 -7.19 16.31 -18.12
CA ARG A 473 -5.99 16.20 -17.27
C ARG A 473 -5.50 14.77 -17.14
N LEU A 474 -6.41 13.82 -16.98
CA LEU A 474 -6.09 12.40 -16.90
C LEU A 474 -5.46 11.90 -18.20
N LYS A 475 -6.01 12.30 -19.35
CA LYS A 475 -5.48 11.95 -20.67
C LYS A 475 -4.07 12.48 -20.84
N GLU A 476 -3.83 13.75 -20.50
CA GLU A 476 -2.48 14.32 -20.50
C GLU A 476 -1.51 13.54 -19.60
N PHE A 477 -1.96 13.15 -18.41
CA PHE A 477 -1.16 12.34 -17.49
C PHE A 477 -0.83 10.96 -18.06
N VAL A 478 -1.83 10.23 -18.57
CA VAL A 478 -1.66 8.88 -19.14
C VAL A 478 -0.78 8.93 -20.38
N GLU A 479 -0.94 9.92 -21.26
CA GLU A 479 -0.06 10.14 -22.42
C GLU A 479 1.40 10.34 -21.99
N GLN A 480 1.64 11.13 -20.93
CA GLN A 480 2.97 11.32 -20.36
C GLN A 480 3.53 10.01 -19.78
N GLN A 481 2.72 9.23 -19.05
CA GLN A 481 3.16 7.95 -18.50
C GLN A 481 3.47 6.92 -19.60
N ALA A 482 2.65 6.85 -20.65
CA ALA A 482 2.87 5.96 -21.79
C ALA A 482 4.14 6.34 -22.55
N ALA A 483 4.41 7.63 -22.74
CA ALA A 483 5.66 8.10 -23.34
C ALA A 483 6.89 7.72 -22.52
N LEU A 484 6.78 7.78 -21.19
CA LEU A 484 7.84 7.32 -20.27
C LEU A 484 8.02 5.80 -20.29
N ALA A 485 6.93 5.03 -20.37
CA ALA A 485 6.95 3.56 -20.38
C ALA A 485 7.43 2.96 -21.70
N ALA A 486 7.08 3.56 -22.84
CA ALA A 486 7.50 3.15 -24.18
C ALA A 486 8.94 3.59 -24.52
N ALA A 487 9.56 4.40 -23.67
CA ALA A 487 10.95 4.80 -23.84
C ALA A 487 11.86 3.57 -23.68
N PRO A 488 12.74 3.26 -24.65
CA PRO A 488 13.73 2.21 -24.49
C PRO A 488 14.60 2.49 -23.27
N VAL A 489 14.58 1.58 -22.30
CA VAL A 489 15.46 1.64 -21.12
C VAL A 489 16.82 1.08 -21.54
N GLY A 490 17.61 1.88 -22.26
CA GLY A 490 18.96 1.54 -22.69
C GLY A 490 19.34 2.12 -24.06
N ASP A 491 20.60 2.56 -24.19
CA ASP A 491 21.35 2.97 -25.39
C ASP A 491 21.39 4.45 -25.81
N ARG A 492 20.74 5.39 -25.09
CA ARG A 492 20.95 6.83 -25.35
C ARG A 492 22.21 7.37 -24.65
N PRO A 493 23.07 8.12 -25.34
CA PRO A 493 24.25 8.71 -24.71
C PRO A 493 23.88 9.70 -23.61
N SER A 494 24.70 9.71 -22.56
CA SER A 494 24.60 10.64 -21.44
C SER A 494 25.76 11.62 -21.46
N ILE A 495 25.59 12.76 -20.80
CA ILE A 495 26.62 13.78 -20.61
C ILE A 495 26.53 14.35 -19.19
N THR A 496 27.68 14.68 -18.60
CA THR A 496 27.78 15.24 -17.26
C THR A 496 28.53 16.56 -17.29
N PHE A 497 27.87 17.63 -16.85
CA PHE A 497 28.44 18.95 -16.70
C PHE A 497 28.81 19.22 -15.24
N VAL A 498 30.04 19.65 -14.96
CA VAL A 498 30.49 20.12 -13.64
C VAL A 498 30.72 21.62 -13.69
N MET A 499 29.76 22.37 -13.14
CA MET A 499 29.56 23.78 -13.51
C MET A 499 30.47 24.81 -12.82
N GLY A 500 31.24 24.41 -11.80
CA GLY A 500 31.98 25.35 -10.95
C GLY A 500 33.47 25.04 -10.74
N GLN A 501 34.17 24.55 -11.78
CA GLN A 501 35.63 24.52 -11.76
C GLN A 501 36.16 25.97 -11.83
N GLU A 502 36.45 26.60 -10.70
CA GLU A 502 37.06 27.93 -10.68
C GLU A 502 38.44 27.92 -11.40
N PRO A 503 38.93 29.09 -11.88
CA PRO A 503 40.33 29.22 -12.31
C PRO A 503 41.29 28.68 -11.23
N GLN A 504 42.47 28.21 -11.64
CA GLN A 504 43.42 27.34 -10.94
C GLN A 504 43.80 27.58 -9.44
N ASN A 505 43.19 28.50 -8.68
CA ASN A 505 43.65 28.90 -7.35
C ASN A 505 42.57 28.90 -6.23
N VAL A 506 41.33 28.45 -6.49
CA VAL A 506 40.30 28.27 -5.45
C VAL A 506 39.74 26.85 -5.52
N ALA A 507 40.17 25.99 -4.61
CA ALA A 507 39.73 24.60 -4.58
C ALA A 507 38.31 24.50 -3.99
N ASN A 508 37.27 24.45 -4.84
CA ASN A 508 35.94 24.07 -4.37
C ASN A 508 35.90 22.54 -4.17
N GLN A 509 35.89 22.11 -2.91
CA GLN A 509 35.91 20.69 -2.54
C GLN A 509 34.71 19.91 -3.08
N PHE A 510 33.53 20.52 -3.20
CA PHE A 510 32.34 19.86 -3.76
C PHE A 510 32.55 19.49 -5.23
N TYR A 511 32.96 20.46 -6.07
CA TYR A 511 33.20 20.21 -7.49
C TYR A 511 34.41 19.29 -7.72
N ASN A 512 35.46 19.42 -6.92
CA ASN A 512 36.62 18.53 -6.99
C ASN A 512 36.24 17.08 -6.65
N SER A 513 35.47 16.87 -5.58
CA SER A 513 35.00 15.53 -5.21
C SER A 513 33.98 14.98 -6.20
N ALA A 514 33.08 15.81 -6.75
CA ALA A 514 32.15 15.40 -7.79
C ALA A 514 32.88 14.99 -9.08
N THR A 515 33.92 15.74 -9.47
CA THR A 515 34.79 15.39 -10.60
C THR A 515 35.47 14.05 -10.37
N GLY A 516 36.02 13.82 -9.17
CA GLY A 516 36.59 12.53 -8.79
C GLY A 516 35.56 11.39 -8.85
N TYR A 517 34.34 11.64 -8.35
CA TYR A 517 33.23 10.69 -8.40
C TYR A 517 32.85 10.31 -9.83
N PHE A 518 32.59 11.28 -10.71
CA PHE A 518 32.19 11.01 -12.10
C PHE A 518 33.35 10.53 -12.99
N THR A 519 34.60 10.72 -12.56
CA THR A 519 35.76 10.08 -13.19
C THR A 519 35.77 8.56 -12.91
N LEU A 520 35.46 8.16 -11.68
CA LEU A 520 35.40 6.74 -11.30
C LEU A 520 34.07 6.07 -11.65
N ASN A 521 32.98 6.84 -11.73
CA ASN A 521 31.63 6.39 -12.03
C ASN A 521 31.08 7.19 -13.22
N PRO A 522 31.52 6.90 -14.46
CA PRO A 522 31.12 7.68 -15.62
C PRO A 522 29.60 7.63 -15.83
N ALA A 523 28.98 8.80 -15.89
CA ALA A 523 27.58 8.99 -16.25
C ALA A 523 27.47 9.78 -17.56
N GLY A 524 28.30 9.41 -18.54
CA GLY A 524 28.46 10.12 -19.81
C GLY A 524 29.80 10.85 -19.95
N ALA A 525 29.95 11.59 -21.05
CA ALA A 525 31.10 12.47 -21.24
C ALA A 525 31.14 13.56 -20.17
N LEU A 526 32.33 13.84 -19.61
CA LEU A 526 32.50 14.83 -18.56
C LEU A 526 32.93 16.18 -19.16
N GLU A 527 32.13 17.22 -18.95
CA GLU A 527 32.40 18.59 -19.38
C GLU A 527 32.51 19.51 -18.15
N GLY A 528 33.64 20.19 -17.99
CA GLY A 528 33.97 20.97 -16.79
C GLY A 528 34.20 22.46 -17.05
N ALA A 529 34.12 22.93 -18.30
CA ALA A 529 34.50 24.29 -18.68
C ALA A 529 33.34 25.30 -18.69
N LEU A 530 32.08 24.84 -18.73
CA LEU A 530 30.91 25.71 -18.87
C LEU A 530 30.51 26.38 -17.55
N ARG A 531 30.06 27.63 -17.59
CA ARG A 531 29.82 28.45 -16.38
C ARG A 531 28.42 29.04 -16.27
N SER A 532 27.51 28.76 -17.22
CA SER A 532 26.12 29.21 -17.21
C SER A 532 25.17 28.16 -17.78
N LEU A 533 23.87 28.27 -17.47
CA LEU A 533 22.85 27.39 -18.07
C LEU A 533 22.79 27.54 -19.59
N ARG A 534 22.97 28.77 -20.11
CA ARG A 534 22.94 29.03 -21.55
C ARG A 534 24.11 28.34 -22.25
N GLU A 535 25.29 28.36 -21.67
CA GLU A 535 26.44 27.62 -22.23
C GLU A 535 26.18 26.10 -22.26
N VAL A 536 25.52 25.53 -21.23
CA VAL A 536 25.10 24.11 -21.24
C VAL A 536 24.11 23.86 -22.37
N ARG A 537 23.08 24.69 -22.50
CA ARG A 537 22.09 24.62 -23.60
C ARG A 537 22.79 24.66 -24.95
N ASP A 538 23.68 25.63 -25.17
CA ASP A 538 24.38 25.81 -26.44
C ASP A 538 25.36 24.66 -26.71
N HIS A 539 25.98 24.10 -25.68
CA HIS A 539 26.82 22.92 -25.81
C HIS A 539 26.02 21.71 -26.31
N LEU A 540 24.86 21.45 -25.70
CA LEU A 540 24.00 20.32 -26.07
C LEU A 540 23.52 20.39 -27.53
N ASP A 541 23.17 21.59 -28.01
CA ASP A 541 22.72 21.82 -29.40
C ASP A 541 23.87 21.64 -30.42
N ASN A 542 25.07 22.09 -30.05
CA ASN A 542 26.26 22.05 -30.92
C ASN A 542 26.97 20.69 -30.92
N HIS A 543 26.72 19.83 -29.92
CA HIS A 543 27.41 18.54 -29.74
C HIS A 543 26.44 17.37 -29.66
N LEU A 544 25.56 17.24 -30.65
CA LEU A 544 24.62 16.12 -30.69
C LEU A 544 25.32 14.75 -30.58
N PRO A 545 24.67 13.77 -29.91
CA PRO A 545 25.21 12.42 -29.83
C PRO A 545 25.53 11.82 -31.20
N ALA A 546 26.68 11.16 -31.32
CA ALA A 546 27.09 10.48 -32.55
C ALA A 546 26.28 9.19 -32.82
N VAL A 547 25.51 8.70 -31.85
CA VAL A 547 24.70 7.49 -31.96
C VAL A 547 23.44 7.78 -32.77
N GLN A 548 23.20 6.92 -33.77
CA GLN A 548 22.05 7.00 -34.65
C GLN A 548 21.07 5.84 -34.38
N ASN A 549 19.78 6.06 -34.63
CA ASN A 549 18.79 5.00 -34.67
C ASN A 549 18.96 4.11 -35.92
N ALA A 550 18.16 3.04 -36.04
CA ALA A 550 18.19 2.16 -37.21
C ALA A 550 17.83 2.84 -38.54
N ALA A 551 17.18 4.02 -38.49
CA ALA A 551 16.85 4.84 -39.65
C ALA A 551 17.96 5.84 -40.03
N GLY A 552 19.05 5.92 -39.25
CA GLY A 552 20.17 6.84 -39.48
C GLY A 552 20.01 8.23 -38.86
N ASP A 553 18.94 8.49 -38.10
CA ASP A 553 18.74 9.76 -37.41
C ASP A 553 19.55 9.81 -36.13
N GLN A 554 20.18 10.96 -35.84
CA GLN A 554 20.84 11.18 -34.55
C GLN A 554 19.83 11.11 -33.40
N LEU A 555 20.21 10.40 -32.35
CA LEU A 555 19.39 10.30 -31.15
C LEU A 555 19.55 11.56 -30.26
N PRO A 556 18.45 12.07 -29.68
CA PRO A 556 18.51 13.04 -28.59
C PRO A 556 19.27 12.50 -27.38
N TRP A 557 19.67 13.40 -26.48
CA TRP A 557 20.36 13.04 -25.24
C TRP A 557 19.48 12.14 -24.34
N GLY A 558 20.11 11.17 -23.68
CA GLY A 558 19.48 10.30 -22.69
C GLY A 558 19.44 10.97 -21.32
N GLU A 559 20.54 10.87 -20.57
CA GLU A 559 20.69 11.56 -19.28
C GLU A 559 21.64 12.74 -19.40
N ILE A 560 21.20 13.91 -18.92
CA ILE A 560 22.00 15.12 -18.81
C ILE A 560 22.20 15.40 -17.32
N ASN A 561 23.39 15.14 -16.81
CA ASN A 561 23.75 15.46 -15.43
C ASN A 561 24.28 16.89 -15.36
N ILE A 562 23.71 17.74 -14.50
CA ILE A 562 24.21 19.11 -14.25
C ILE A 562 24.60 19.21 -12.78
N VAL A 563 25.89 19.14 -12.49
CA VAL A 563 26.47 19.24 -11.15
C VAL A 563 26.72 20.70 -10.80
N VAL A 564 25.98 21.18 -9.80
CA VAL A 564 25.95 22.58 -9.44
C VAL A 564 25.62 22.73 -7.95
N HIS A 565 26.22 23.69 -7.24
CA HIS A 565 25.67 24.09 -5.96
C HIS A 565 24.28 24.68 -6.20
N ALA A 566 23.29 24.07 -5.58
CA ALA A 566 21.93 24.56 -5.55
C ALA A 566 21.51 24.78 -4.10
N ASN A 567 20.38 25.44 -3.93
CA ASN A 567 19.72 25.55 -2.65
C ASN A 567 18.28 25.06 -2.76
N ALA A 568 17.62 24.98 -1.60
CA ALA A 568 16.22 24.62 -1.53
C ALA A 568 15.33 25.64 -2.23
N TYR A 569 15.76 26.88 -2.51
CA TYR A 569 14.94 27.96 -3.08
C TYR A 569 14.95 28.03 -4.62
N GLY A 570 15.47 27.01 -5.30
CA GLY A 570 15.62 27.03 -6.75
C GLY A 570 16.82 27.82 -7.26
N GLY A 571 17.64 28.37 -6.35
CA GLY A 571 18.86 29.08 -6.70
C GLY A 571 19.98 28.12 -7.11
N LEU A 572 20.68 28.44 -8.18
CA LEU A 572 21.88 27.74 -8.65
C LEU A 572 23.08 28.69 -8.55
N SER A 573 24.23 28.18 -8.14
CA SER A 573 25.48 28.97 -8.04
C SER A 573 26.06 29.46 -9.36
N ILE A 574 25.41 29.15 -10.48
CA ILE A 574 25.78 29.62 -11.82
C ILE A 574 24.70 30.54 -12.36
N PRO A 575 25.03 31.52 -13.21
CA PRO A 575 24.05 32.37 -13.85
C PRO A 575 23.28 31.65 -14.97
N VAL A 576 22.16 32.25 -15.37
CA VAL A 576 21.39 31.80 -16.55
C VAL A 576 22.17 32.14 -17.82
N LEU A 577 22.61 33.39 -17.94
CA LEU A 577 23.43 33.91 -19.04
C LEU A 577 24.89 34.14 -18.57
N PRO A 578 25.89 34.05 -19.46
CA PRO A 578 27.28 34.33 -19.07
C PRO A 578 27.46 35.74 -18.50
N GLY A 579 28.05 35.85 -17.30
CA GLY A 579 28.37 37.13 -16.67
C GLY A 579 27.25 37.78 -15.86
N ASP A 580 26.05 37.18 -15.84
CA ASP A 580 24.91 37.64 -15.04
C ASP A 580 24.99 37.23 -13.56
N GLU A 581 23.98 37.64 -12.80
CA GLU A 581 23.73 37.13 -11.46
C GLU A 581 23.38 35.63 -11.46
N VAL A 582 23.57 34.99 -10.31
CA VAL A 582 23.25 33.58 -10.10
C VAL A 582 21.80 33.24 -10.45
N ALA A 583 21.59 32.07 -11.05
CA ALA A 583 20.28 31.67 -11.55
C ALA A 583 19.31 31.38 -10.41
N HIS A 584 18.10 31.86 -10.58
CA HIS A 584 16.94 31.67 -9.72
C HIS A 584 15.66 31.75 -10.58
N PRO A 585 14.49 31.28 -10.11
CA PRO A 585 13.27 31.18 -10.93
C PRO A 585 12.96 32.43 -11.75
N VAL A 586 13.05 33.62 -11.13
CA VAL A 586 12.78 34.91 -11.79
C VAL A 586 13.77 35.21 -12.91
N SER A 587 15.09 35.09 -12.66
CA SER A 587 16.10 35.32 -13.71
C SER A 587 15.97 34.35 -14.89
N LEU A 588 15.65 33.08 -14.64
CA LEU A 588 15.47 32.07 -15.70
C LEU A 588 14.21 32.37 -16.51
N GLN A 589 13.10 32.65 -15.83
CA GLN A 589 11.85 33.02 -16.51
C GLN A 589 12.00 34.31 -17.33
N ARG A 590 12.75 35.30 -16.82
CA ARG A 590 13.08 36.52 -17.56
C ARG A 590 13.87 36.20 -18.82
N ALA A 591 14.96 35.45 -18.72
CA ALA A 591 15.78 35.09 -19.87
C ALA A 591 14.99 34.32 -20.95
N VAL A 592 14.04 33.45 -20.55
CA VAL A 592 13.13 32.78 -21.47
C VAL A 592 12.18 33.77 -22.14
N ASN A 593 11.57 34.68 -21.38
CA ASN A 593 10.60 35.65 -21.90
C ASN A 593 11.25 36.67 -22.85
N ASP A 594 12.48 37.08 -22.53
CA ASP A 594 13.25 38.03 -23.34
C ASP A 594 13.84 37.36 -24.60
N GLY A 595 13.75 36.03 -24.71
CA GLY A 595 14.25 35.25 -25.83
C GLY A 595 15.76 34.99 -25.80
N ASP A 596 16.43 35.34 -24.70
CA ASP A 596 17.86 35.12 -24.47
C ASP A 596 18.20 33.67 -24.09
N PHE A 597 17.21 32.92 -23.61
CA PHE A 597 17.28 31.48 -23.37
C PHE A 597 16.22 30.76 -24.19
N GLN A 598 16.57 30.35 -25.40
CA GLN A 598 15.65 29.64 -26.29
C GLN A 598 15.67 28.13 -26.04
N PRO A 599 14.50 27.48 -26.05
CA PRO A 599 14.41 26.03 -25.88
C PRO A 599 15.16 25.28 -26.99
N LEU A 600 15.63 24.10 -26.65
CA LEU A 600 16.23 23.16 -27.59
C LEU A 600 15.14 22.49 -28.41
N SER A 601 15.47 22.12 -29.65
CA SER A 601 14.59 21.29 -30.48
C SER A 601 14.51 19.86 -29.96
N ASP A 602 13.42 19.15 -30.27
CA ASP A 602 13.20 17.73 -29.94
C ASP A 602 14.32 16.78 -30.45
N ARG A 603 15.09 17.21 -31.44
CA ARG A 603 16.33 16.57 -31.92
C ARG A 603 17.42 16.47 -30.84
N VAL A 604 17.44 17.39 -29.89
CA VAL A 604 18.50 17.53 -28.88
C VAL A 604 18.01 16.98 -27.54
N VAL A 605 16.84 17.41 -27.08
CA VAL A 605 16.18 16.93 -25.86
C VAL A 605 14.72 16.67 -26.18
N ASP A 606 14.21 15.51 -25.76
CA ASP A 606 12.81 15.13 -25.95
C ASP A 606 12.20 14.67 -24.61
N SER A 607 10.97 14.16 -24.64
CA SER A 607 10.30 13.59 -23.46
C SER A 607 10.98 12.35 -22.87
N ARG A 608 11.99 11.79 -23.56
CA ARG A 608 12.82 10.69 -23.09
C ARG A 608 14.18 11.16 -22.56
N THR A 609 14.46 12.46 -22.59
CA THR A 609 15.64 13.05 -21.96
C THR A 609 15.35 13.31 -20.48
N VAL A 610 16.26 12.88 -19.60
CA VAL A 610 16.25 13.21 -18.17
C VAL A 610 17.36 14.21 -17.89
N ILE A 611 16.99 15.40 -17.43
CA ILE A 611 17.95 16.35 -16.87
C ILE A 611 18.03 16.10 -15.37
N GLN A 612 19.14 15.53 -14.95
CA GLN A 612 19.45 15.24 -13.56
C GLN A 612 20.24 16.41 -12.97
N MET A 613 19.54 17.31 -12.30
CA MET A 613 20.17 18.39 -11.54
C MET A 613 20.80 17.80 -10.28
N ARG A 614 22.12 17.80 -10.21
CA ARG A 614 22.93 17.27 -9.11
C ARG A 614 23.35 18.43 -8.21
N GLY A 615 22.39 18.95 -7.44
CA GLY A 615 22.58 20.09 -6.55
C GLY A 615 21.68 20.03 -5.31
N CYS A 616 22.22 20.44 -4.16
CA CYS A 616 21.58 20.30 -2.85
C CYS A 616 20.14 20.83 -2.83
N ALA A 617 19.21 19.98 -2.35
CA ALA A 617 17.84 20.34 -2.01
C ALA A 617 16.96 20.93 -3.11
N LEU A 618 17.43 21.00 -4.36
CA LEU A 618 16.68 21.58 -5.48
C LEU A 618 15.40 20.80 -5.80
N GLY A 619 15.33 19.52 -5.42
CA GLY A 619 14.14 18.68 -5.54
C GLY A 619 12.95 19.15 -4.71
N ASN A 620 13.16 20.10 -3.80
CA ASN A 620 12.09 20.72 -3.02
C ASN A 620 11.45 21.93 -3.73
N THR A 621 11.94 22.35 -4.90
CA THR A 621 11.41 23.50 -5.67
C THR A 621 10.72 23.07 -6.98
N PRO A 622 9.45 22.62 -6.96
CA PRO A 622 8.73 22.22 -8.17
C PRO A 622 8.72 23.29 -9.26
N GLU A 623 8.63 24.57 -8.87
CA GLU A 623 8.66 25.70 -9.81
C GLU A 623 9.96 25.71 -10.62
N MET A 624 11.13 25.64 -9.97
CA MET A 624 12.41 25.65 -10.67
C MET A 624 12.59 24.43 -11.56
N LEU A 625 12.16 23.23 -11.12
CA LEU A 625 12.21 22.03 -11.95
C LEU A 625 11.33 22.17 -13.21
N ARG A 626 10.12 22.73 -13.06
CA ARG A 626 9.22 23.01 -14.18
C ARG A 626 9.81 24.06 -15.12
N LEU A 627 10.41 25.12 -14.57
CA LEU A 627 11.07 26.17 -15.35
C LEU A 627 12.24 25.60 -16.13
N LEU A 628 13.11 24.79 -15.52
CA LEU A 628 14.21 24.12 -16.22
C LEU A 628 13.67 23.21 -17.35
N SER A 629 12.63 22.41 -17.07
CA SER A 629 12.02 21.52 -18.08
C SER A 629 11.51 22.33 -19.28
N THR A 630 10.81 23.43 -19.00
CA THR A 630 10.23 24.32 -20.02
C THR A 630 11.30 25.14 -20.75
N SER A 631 12.35 25.56 -20.05
CA SER A 631 13.44 26.37 -20.62
C SER A 631 14.28 25.53 -21.58
N PHE A 632 14.52 24.25 -21.27
CA PHE A 632 15.29 23.36 -22.13
C PHE A 632 14.44 22.72 -23.24
N GLY A 633 13.18 22.34 -23.00
CA GLY A 633 12.35 21.61 -23.99
C GLY A 633 11.14 22.36 -24.55
N GLY A 634 10.97 23.63 -24.19
CA GLY A 634 9.86 24.46 -24.66
C GLY A 634 8.54 24.20 -23.94
N THR A 635 7.47 24.83 -24.45
CA THR A 635 6.12 24.80 -23.82
C THR A 635 5.30 23.58 -24.20
N ASN A 636 5.75 22.77 -25.17
CA ASN A 636 5.08 21.52 -25.54
C ASN A 636 5.33 20.47 -24.46
N THR A 637 4.33 20.26 -23.60
CA THR A 637 4.40 19.32 -22.47
C THR A 637 4.67 17.88 -22.90
N ARG A 638 4.40 17.50 -24.16
CA ARG A 638 4.60 16.15 -24.70
C ARG A 638 6.04 15.86 -25.13
N GLN A 639 6.86 16.89 -25.33
CA GLN A 639 8.21 16.77 -25.91
C GLN A 639 9.31 17.29 -24.99
N ARG A 640 8.98 17.85 -23.83
CA ARG A 640 9.97 18.42 -22.92
C ARG A 640 10.68 17.36 -22.06
N PRO A 641 11.95 17.56 -21.68
CA PRO A 641 12.68 16.65 -20.82
C PRO A 641 12.09 16.62 -19.40
N ALA A 642 12.20 15.46 -18.75
CA ALA A 642 11.94 15.36 -17.32
C ALA A 642 13.12 15.96 -16.54
N VAL A 643 12.85 16.83 -15.57
CA VAL A 643 13.90 17.38 -14.69
C VAL A 643 13.77 16.77 -13.31
N ARG A 644 14.86 16.20 -12.79
CA ARG A 644 14.92 15.56 -11.48
C ARG A 644 16.05 16.17 -10.66
N ALA A 645 15.83 16.29 -9.36
CA ALA A 645 16.82 16.82 -8.44
C ALA A 645 16.65 16.19 -7.04
N PRO A 646 17.71 16.13 -6.23
CA PRO A 646 17.61 15.58 -4.88
C PRO A 646 16.84 16.52 -3.95
N LYS A 647 16.03 15.93 -3.06
CA LYS A 647 15.37 16.66 -1.95
C LYS A 647 16.29 16.84 -0.74
N HIS A 648 17.38 16.08 -0.67
CA HIS A 648 18.36 16.12 0.39
C HIS A 648 19.58 16.97 0.00
N LEU A 649 20.44 17.29 0.99
CA LEU A 649 21.76 17.83 0.68
C LEU A 649 22.54 16.75 -0.05
N GLN A 650 23.20 17.13 -1.14
CA GLN A 650 24.00 16.21 -1.93
C GLN A 650 25.47 16.50 -1.71
N GLY A 651 26.23 15.47 -1.36
CA GLY A 651 27.67 15.55 -1.13
C GLY A 651 28.44 14.52 -1.95
N TYR A 652 29.73 14.80 -2.10
CA TYR A 652 30.70 13.90 -2.70
C TYR A 652 31.94 13.81 -1.81
N ALA A 653 32.40 12.59 -1.55
CA ALA A 653 33.65 12.32 -0.87
C ALA A 653 34.61 11.64 -1.84
N GLN A 654 35.91 11.90 -1.70
CA GLN A 654 36.93 11.21 -2.48
C GLN A 654 38.17 10.93 -1.64
N THR A 655 38.85 9.82 -1.95
CA THR A 655 40.16 9.45 -1.41
C THR A 655 41.16 9.46 -2.55
N THR A 656 42.30 10.10 -2.33
CA THR A 656 43.39 10.19 -3.31
C THR A 656 44.62 9.42 -2.84
N SER A 657 45.29 8.71 -3.74
CA SER A 657 46.60 8.10 -3.54
C SER A 657 47.53 8.53 -4.67
N ASN A 658 48.72 9.04 -4.36
CA ASN A 658 49.68 9.57 -5.34
C ASN A 658 49.06 10.57 -6.34
N HIS A 659 48.16 11.45 -5.86
CA HIS A 659 47.40 12.43 -6.68
C HIS A 659 46.37 11.84 -7.65
N ALA A 660 46.14 10.53 -7.65
CA ALA A 660 45.05 9.88 -8.36
C ALA A 660 43.86 9.62 -7.42
N VAL A 661 42.63 9.82 -7.89
CA VAL A 661 41.41 9.45 -7.15
C VAL A 661 41.29 7.92 -7.17
N VAL A 662 41.30 7.29 -6.00
CA VAL A 662 41.26 5.81 -5.87
C VAL A 662 39.93 5.30 -5.31
N ALA A 663 39.16 6.17 -4.66
CA ALA A 663 37.80 5.89 -4.23
C ALA A 663 37.00 7.20 -4.21
N ALA A 664 35.73 7.13 -4.53
CA ALA A 664 34.81 8.26 -4.42
C ALA A 664 33.39 7.77 -4.14
N GLU A 665 32.65 8.55 -3.37
CA GLU A 665 31.29 8.25 -2.95
C GLU A 665 30.39 9.48 -3.15
N GLN A 666 29.16 9.23 -3.58
CA GLN A 666 28.06 10.20 -3.55
C GLN A 666 27.19 9.86 -2.35
N PHE A 667 26.85 10.86 -1.54
CA PHE A 667 25.97 10.69 -0.40
C PHE A 667 24.90 11.77 -0.34
N TYR A 668 23.80 11.45 0.33
CA TYR A 668 22.70 12.38 0.59
C TYR A 668 22.55 12.55 2.10
N ALA A 669 22.58 13.79 2.56
CA ALA A 669 22.36 14.13 3.97
C ALA A 669 20.97 14.75 4.14
N GLN A 670 20.19 14.16 5.06
CA GLN A 670 18.98 14.79 5.52
C GLN A 670 19.36 16.07 6.28
N TYR A 671 18.51 17.08 6.23
CA TYR A 671 18.79 18.32 6.94
C TYR A 671 17.49 18.91 7.46
N TRP A 672 17.63 19.67 8.53
CA TRP A 672 16.57 20.44 9.15
C TRP A 672 17.10 21.81 9.44
N TYR A 673 16.26 22.81 9.32
CA TYR A 673 16.66 24.17 9.62
C TYR A 673 15.51 24.99 10.22
N VAL A 674 15.90 26.02 10.94
CA VAL A 674 15.02 27.11 11.36
C VAL A 674 15.71 28.43 11.06
N GLY A 675 14.92 29.39 10.58
CA GLY A 675 15.40 30.71 10.25
C GLY A 675 15.05 31.77 11.27
N TYR A 676 15.79 32.87 11.23
CA TYR A 676 15.59 34.07 12.03
C TYR A 676 16.28 35.28 11.38
N PRO A 677 15.83 36.52 11.65
CA PRO A 677 16.42 37.72 11.05
C PRO A 677 17.94 37.78 11.28
N GLU A 678 18.68 38.20 10.27
CA GLU A 678 20.15 38.29 10.34
C GLU A 678 20.60 39.10 11.56
N GLY A 679 21.60 38.60 12.30
CA GLY A 679 22.07 39.23 13.54
C GLY A 679 21.16 39.07 14.78
N HIS A 680 20.00 38.43 14.66
CA HIS A 680 19.00 38.30 15.73
C HIS A 680 18.75 36.84 16.15
N ARG A 681 19.82 36.04 16.27
CA ARG A 681 19.71 34.64 16.67
C ARG A 681 18.96 34.46 18.00
N PRO A 682 17.82 33.75 18.03
CA PRO A 682 17.08 33.50 19.26
C PRO A 682 17.87 32.65 20.27
N PRO A 683 17.49 32.67 21.55
CA PRO A 683 18.01 31.71 22.54
C PRO A 683 17.78 30.25 22.10
N ILE A 684 18.67 29.34 22.49
CA ILE A 684 18.59 27.91 22.10
C ILE A 684 17.23 27.28 22.44
N ALA A 685 16.65 27.58 23.61
CA ALA A 685 15.33 27.06 23.99
C ALA A 685 14.23 27.46 22.98
N THR A 686 14.29 28.68 22.44
CA THR A 686 13.39 29.14 21.38
C THR A 686 13.63 28.40 20.07
N LEU A 687 14.90 28.15 19.73
CA LEU A 687 15.26 27.38 18.53
C LEU A 687 14.80 25.92 18.63
N VAL A 688 14.98 25.27 19.78
CA VAL A 688 14.46 23.92 20.06
C VAL A 688 12.95 23.88 19.81
N THR A 689 12.21 24.82 20.40
CA THR A 689 10.75 24.91 20.21
C THR A 689 10.39 25.13 18.73
N LYS A 690 11.15 25.98 18.00
CA LYS A 690 10.95 26.17 16.56
C LYS A 690 11.19 24.87 15.77
N PHE A 691 12.22 24.10 16.10
CA PHE A 691 12.51 22.81 15.45
C PHE A 691 11.43 21.76 15.76
N GLU A 692 11.03 21.61 17.03
CA GLU A 692 9.97 20.68 17.44
C GLU A 692 8.64 21.00 16.74
N ASN A 693 8.29 22.28 16.67
CA ASN A 693 7.06 22.72 16.00
C ASN A 693 7.13 22.56 14.48
N LYS A 694 8.28 22.88 13.86
CA LYS A 694 8.46 22.76 12.40
C LYS A 694 8.60 21.30 11.96
N TYR A 695 9.05 20.40 12.83
CA TYR A 695 9.30 18.98 12.52
C TYR A 695 8.76 18.01 13.60
N PRO A 696 7.44 17.96 13.86
CA PRO A 696 6.85 17.25 15.00
C PRO A 696 6.94 15.71 14.94
N GLY A 697 7.42 15.14 13.83
CA GLY A 697 7.62 13.70 13.64
C GLY A 697 9.08 13.26 13.57
N VAL A 698 10.04 14.18 13.75
CA VAL A 698 11.47 13.88 13.61
C VAL A 698 12.07 13.56 14.98
N ASN A 699 12.63 12.36 15.13
CA ASN A 699 13.24 11.89 16.36
C ASN A 699 14.70 12.37 16.51
N VAL A 700 14.89 13.68 16.68
CA VAL A 700 16.19 14.33 16.92
C VAL A 700 16.14 15.06 18.27
N ASP A 701 17.16 14.87 19.11
CA ASP A 701 17.37 15.73 20.28
C ASP A 701 17.90 17.09 19.81
N TRP A 702 16.97 18.00 19.50
CA TRP A 702 17.28 19.33 18.98
C TRP A 702 18.16 20.14 19.91
N ASN A 703 18.01 19.96 21.23
CA ASN A 703 18.83 20.65 22.21
C ASN A 703 20.28 20.16 22.13
N ALA A 704 20.52 18.85 22.07
CA ALA A 704 21.85 18.29 21.88
C ALA A 704 22.46 18.68 20.51
N ALA A 705 21.66 18.63 19.45
CA ALA A 705 22.09 18.98 18.09
C ALA A 705 22.49 20.46 17.97
N LEU A 706 21.73 21.39 18.57
CA LEU A 706 22.05 22.83 18.58
C LEU A 706 23.29 23.19 19.41
N HIS A 707 23.74 22.29 20.30
CA HIS A 707 25.03 22.41 20.98
C HIS A 707 26.16 21.66 20.24
N ASN A 708 25.89 21.10 19.06
CA ASN A 708 26.81 20.25 18.30
C ASN A 708 27.35 19.05 19.12
N ASN A 709 26.53 18.53 20.04
CA ASN A 709 26.87 17.45 20.96
C ASN A 709 26.27 16.10 20.55
N LEU A 710 25.66 16.02 19.36
CA LEU A 710 25.01 14.81 18.86
C LEU A 710 25.89 14.16 17.77
N PRO A 711 26.48 12.98 18.01
CA PRO A 711 27.34 12.31 17.03
C PRO A 711 26.61 12.04 15.71
N GLY A 712 27.27 12.33 14.59
CA GLY A 712 26.70 12.15 13.25
C GLY A 712 25.85 13.32 12.75
N TYR A 713 25.69 14.37 13.55
CA TYR A 713 25.01 15.61 13.15
C TYR A 713 26.00 16.77 13.14
N THR A 714 25.84 17.67 12.18
CA THR A 714 26.62 18.91 12.07
C THR A 714 25.69 20.10 12.15
N LEU A 715 25.95 21.00 13.10
CA LEU A 715 25.33 22.32 13.11
C LEU A 715 26.11 23.28 12.21
N GLU A 716 25.47 23.79 11.18
CA GLU A 716 25.97 24.87 10.33
C GLU A 716 25.10 26.11 10.46
N ARG A 717 25.74 27.28 10.54
CA ARG A 717 25.07 28.57 10.35
C ARG A 717 25.24 29.04 8.94
N ARG A 718 24.14 29.44 8.30
CA ARG A 718 24.17 29.96 6.93
C ARG A 718 23.42 31.29 6.82
N HIS A 719 23.97 32.18 6.01
CA HIS A 719 23.35 33.44 5.65
C HIS A 719 22.60 33.25 4.33
N PHE A 720 21.33 33.64 4.29
CA PHE A 720 20.49 33.56 3.11
C PHE A 720 19.88 34.93 2.80
N PRO A 721 20.28 35.56 1.67
CA PRO A 721 19.57 36.71 1.15
C PRO A 721 18.37 36.26 0.30
N TYR A 722 17.24 36.92 0.48
CA TYR A 722 16.04 36.79 -0.34
C TYR A 722 15.75 38.14 -1.00
N ILE A 723 15.53 38.15 -2.31
CA ILE A 723 15.24 39.37 -3.07
C ILE A 723 13.83 39.26 -3.64
N TYR A 724 12.95 40.17 -3.24
CA TYR A 724 11.59 40.32 -3.75
C TYR A 724 11.49 41.61 -4.55
N SER A 725 11.18 41.52 -5.84
CA SER A 725 10.97 42.68 -6.69
C SER A 725 9.49 42.89 -6.93
N PHE A 726 9.00 44.08 -6.64
CA PHE A 726 7.60 44.46 -6.79
C PHE A 726 7.48 45.79 -7.53
N SER A 727 6.59 45.84 -8.53
CA SER A 727 6.30 47.07 -9.26
C SER A 727 4.81 47.35 -9.24
N PHE A 728 4.44 48.57 -8.87
CA PHE A 728 3.05 49.02 -8.86
C PHE A 728 2.89 50.31 -9.66
N THR A 729 1.90 50.36 -10.54
CA THR A 729 1.63 51.55 -11.36
C THR A 729 0.46 52.32 -10.78
N PHE A 730 0.73 53.56 -10.39
CA PHE A 730 -0.29 54.53 -10.01
C PHE A 730 -0.72 55.28 -11.28
N GLY A 731 -2.03 55.53 -11.41
CA GLY A 731 -2.56 56.48 -12.41
C GLY A 731 -2.14 57.92 -12.08
N ASP A 732 -3.03 58.90 -12.29
CA ASP A 732 -2.76 60.33 -12.02
C ASP A 732 -2.64 60.68 -10.51
N GLY A 733 -2.50 59.67 -9.65
CA GLY A 733 -2.50 59.77 -8.19
C GLY A 733 -1.12 60.05 -7.59
N ASN A 734 -1.12 60.42 -6.31
CA ASN A 734 0.10 60.59 -5.54
C ASN A 734 0.66 59.25 -5.08
N VAL A 735 1.93 59.00 -5.38
CA VAL A 735 2.70 57.87 -4.85
C VAL A 735 2.78 57.99 -3.32
N PRO A 736 2.54 56.91 -2.55
CA PRO A 736 2.57 56.95 -1.08
C PRO A 736 3.95 57.34 -0.54
N ASN A 737 3.96 58.10 0.56
CA ASN A 737 5.18 58.42 1.28
C ASN A 737 5.56 57.26 2.23
N LEU A 738 6.70 56.61 1.97
CA LEU A 738 7.17 55.44 2.72
C LEU A 738 8.51 55.75 3.42
N PRO A 739 8.48 56.37 4.61
CA PRO A 739 9.64 57.04 5.20
C PRO A 739 10.72 56.12 5.77
N ASN A 740 10.40 54.85 6.04
CA ASN A 740 11.33 53.87 6.61
C ASN A 740 10.97 52.45 6.17
N ASP A 741 11.87 51.50 6.43
CA ASP A 741 11.72 50.10 5.97
C ASP A 741 10.52 49.39 6.59
N ALA A 742 10.13 49.72 7.84
CA ALA A 742 8.91 49.19 8.44
C ALA A 742 7.64 49.66 7.70
N ALA A 743 7.56 50.93 7.32
CA ALA A 743 6.46 51.47 6.52
C ALA A 743 6.45 50.88 5.10
N ARG A 744 7.63 50.65 4.51
CA ARG A 744 7.78 50.02 3.19
C ARG A 744 7.34 48.56 3.22
N LEU A 745 7.74 47.79 4.23
CA LEU A 745 7.33 46.40 4.40
C LEU A 745 5.83 46.27 4.64
N ALA A 746 5.26 47.11 5.50
CA ALA A 746 3.81 47.12 5.75
C ALA A 746 3.02 47.45 4.48
N TRP A 747 3.49 48.43 3.69
CA TRP A 747 2.88 48.76 2.41
C TRP A 747 3.04 47.62 1.39
N LEU A 748 4.23 47.01 1.31
CA LEU A 748 4.48 45.88 0.44
C LEU A 748 3.57 44.68 0.78
N ARG A 749 3.40 44.34 2.06
CA ARG A 749 2.46 43.30 2.50
C ARG A 749 1.01 43.58 2.11
N GLN A 750 0.62 44.85 2.13
CA GLN A 750 -0.74 45.26 1.77
C GLN A 750 -1.00 45.17 0.26
N GLU A 751 -0.03 45.59 -0.56
CA GLU A 751 -0.23 45.76 -2.00
C GLU A 751 0.33 44.61 -2.85
N SER A 752 1.11 43.71 -2.25
CA SER A 752 1.66 42.51 -2.90
C SER A 752 1.19 41.23 -2.22
N ASN A 753 1.51 40.09 -2.81
CA ASN A 753 1.27 38.78 -2.21
C ASN A 753 2.50 38.24 -1.47
N ILE A 754 3.43 39.09 -1.02
CA ILE A 754 4.68 38.63 -0.40
C ILE A 754 4.47 37.62 0.75
N ASP A 755 3.44 37.79 1.57
CA ASP A 755 3.11 36.86 2.66
C ASP A 755 2.55 35.51 2.18
N ASN A 756 2.15 35.38 0.92
CA ASN A 756 1.77 34.10 0.29
C ASN A 756 2.89 33.56 -0.62
N ASP A 757 3.64 34.44 -1.26
CA ASP A 757 4.75 34.09 -2.15
C ASP A 757 5.93 33.49 -1.37
N LEU A 758 6.18 33.98 -0.14
CA LEU A 758 7.21 33.44 0.75
C LEU A 758 6.87 32.03 1.30
N PRO A 759 5.68 31.80 1.91
CA PRO A 759 5.39 30.52 2.55
C PRO A 759 5.11 29.38 1.57
N ASN A 760 4.57 29.69 0.38
CA ASN A 760 4.37 28.71 -0.70
C ASN A 760 5.69 28.07 -1.18
N SER A 761 6.81 28.65 -0.76
CA SER A 761 8.13 28.11 -1.04
C SER A 761 8.58 27.15 0.07
N TYR A 762 8.61 27.51 1.37
CA TYR A 762 9.30 26.71 2.42
C TYR A 762 8.85 26.88 3.89
N ASP A 763 7.57 27.19 4.16
CA ASP A 763 7.10 27.45 5.55
C ASP A 763 7.93 28.53 6.28
N GLU A 764 8.43 29.50 5.52
CA GLU A 764 9.11 30.70 6.03
C GLU A 764 8.12 31.85 6.00
N VAL A 765 8.16 32.69 7.02
CA VAL A 765 7.32 33.89 7.08
C VAL A 765 8.16 35.13 6.88
N VAL A 766 7.54 36.19 6.39
CA VAL A 766 8.22 37.46 6.12
C VAL A 766 8.91 38.01 7.39
N ASP A 767 8.41 37.67 8.57
CA ASP A 767 9.03 38.04 9.86
C ASP A 767 10.33 37.29 10.19
N ASP A 768 10.70 36.24 9.44
CA ASP A 768 11.98 35.55 9.63
C ASP A 768 13.16 36.27 8.94
N PHE A 769 12.93 37.42 8.31
CA PHE A 769 13.92 38.18 7.55
C PHE A 769 14.10 39.60 8.09
N GLU A 770 15.33 40.11 8.01
CA GLU A 770 15.66 41.53 8.15
C GLU A 770 15.52 42.21 6.77
N TRP A 771 14.52 43.08 6.60
CA TRP A 771 14.21 43.68 5.31
C TRP A 771 14.87 45.05 5.11
N SER A 772 15.38 45.24 3.90
CA SER A 772 15.86 46.53 3.39
C SER A 772 15.25 46.81 2.04
N PHE A 773 15.09 48.09 1.67
CA PHE A 773 14.34 48.47 0.47
C PHE A 773 15.08 49.48 -0.40
N THR A 774 15.05 49.24 -1.70
CA THR A 774 15.33 50.24 -2.73
C THR A 774 14.01 50.64 -3.38
N VAL A 775 13.73 51.94 -3.43
CA VAL A 775 12.48 52.48 -3.97
C VAL A 775 12.81 53.50 -5.05
N ASN A 776 12.30 53.25 -6.25
CA ASN A 776 12.43 54.12 -7.41
C ASN A 776 11.04 54.54 -7.91
N ILE A 777 10.89 55.80 -8.31
CA ILE A 777 9.67 56.30 -8.93
C ILE A 777 9.98 56.64 -10.39
N VAL A 778 9.32 55.94 -11.29
CA VAL A 778 9.43 56.14 -12.74
C VAL A 778 8.22 56.93 -13.23
N ASN A 779 8.45 58.07 -13.88
CA ASN A 779 7.37 58.82 -14.52
C ASN A 779 7.04 58.16 -15.87
N LEU A 780 5.77 57.84 -16.09
CA LEU A 780 5.28 57.23 -17.33
C LEU A 780 4.60 58.28 -18.23
N ALA A 781 4.39 57.91 -19.50
CA ALA A 781 3.61 58.73 -20.43
C ALA A 781 2.17 58.92 -19.91
N GLY A 782 1.61 60.12 -20.10
CA GLY A 782 0.25 60.46 -19.67
C GLY A 782 0.10 60.94 -18.22
N GLY A 783 1.21 61.12 -17.47
CA GLY A 783 1.17 61.65 -16.09
C GLY A 783 1.15 60.59 -15.00
N ALA A 784 1.00 59.31 -15.38
CA ALA A 784 1.09 58.18 -14.47
C ALA A 784 2.50 58.02 -13.87
N LYS A 785 2.58 57.43 -12.68
CA LYS A 785 3.84 57.15 -11.97
C LYS A 785 3.90 55.68 -11.58
N ARG A 786 5.02 55.02 -11.86
CA ARG A 786 5.29 53.65 -11.42
C ARG A 786 6.25 53.65 -10.25
N LEU A 787 5.87 53.00 -9.17
CA LEU A 787 6.75 52.68 -8.05
C LEU A 787 7.40 51.33 -8.33
N GLU A 788 8.72 51.31 -8.38
CA GLU A 788 9.52 50.10 -8.43
C GLU A 788 10.19 49.92 -7.07
N MET A 789 9.86 48.83 -6.40
CA MET A 789 10.38 48.50 -5.08
C MET A 789 11.13 47.18 -5.17
N VAL A 790 12.38 47.19 -4.75
CA VAL A 790 13.17 45.97 -4.53
C VAL A 790 13.34 45.82 -3.03
N ALA A 791 12.72 44.79 -2.47
CA ALA A 791 12.84 44.41 -1.08
C ALA A 791 13.88 43.29 -0.94
N THR A 792 14.92 43.52 -0.17
CA THR A 792 15.97 42.55 0.12
C THR A 792 15.84 42.12 1.57
N GLY A 793 15.36 40.90 1.79
CA GLY A 793 15.31 40.22 3.08
C GLY A 793 16.63 39.51 3.36
N ARG A 794 17.13 39.58 4.59
CA ARG A 794 18.33 38.85 5.03
C ARG A 794 18.03 38.02 6.26
N GLN A 795 18.38 36.74 6.18
CA GLN A 795 18.10 35.76 7.22
C GLN A 795 19.35 34.97 7.56
N GLU A 796 19.45 34.56 8.82
CA GLU A 796 20.37 33.51 9.26
C GLU A 796 19.59 32.22 9.54
N LEU A 797 20.19 31.09 9.16
CA LEU A 797 19.66 29.75 9.42
C LEU A 797 20.60 29.00 10.35
N ASP A 798 20.05 28.36 11.37
CA ASP A 798 20.70 27.21 12.00
C ASP A 798 20.24 25.96 11.26
N ARG A 799 21.19 25.24 10.64
CA ARG A 799 20.95 24.00 9.91
C ARG A 799 21.63 22.84 10.61
N ILE A 800 20.86 21.80 10.88
CA ILE A 800 21.33 20.51 11.40
C ILE A 800 21.29 19.52 10.23
N SER A 801 22.40 18.86 9.93
CA SER A 801 22.53 17.88 8.84
C SER A 801 23.39 16.69 9.18
#